data_AF-A0A412X3M8-F1
#
_entry.id   AF-A0A412X3M8-F1
#
_cell.length_a   1.000
_cell.length_b   1.000
_cell.length_c   1.000
_cell.angle_alpha   90.00
_cell.angle_beta   90.00
_cell.angle_gamma   90.00
#
_symmetry.space_group_name_H-M   'P 1'
#
loop_
_entity.id
_entity.type
_entity.pdbx_description
1 polymer ?
#
loop_
_entity_poly.entity_id
_entity_poly.type
_entity_poly.pdbx_seq_one_letter_code
_entity_poly.pdbx_strand_id
1 'polypeptide(L)'
;MVNWIKVTDIQCIIERAGELIKEVYDKRNFNVELKGDNTPVTEADKISSEYITSALKKLYPGIPVISEEASLPVYEEREKWTYAWIIDPLDGTKEFIYRNGRFCINMALVEKGKPVFGMIHNVCDGEILWAFASGEKGMIKNGREEIFPNAGEKSSKLRVAVSRFHITEWELRYVDYLKSLGHEVELVPLGASSKHCMLAKGEVDICPKFGKCSEWDVAAGQVLVEAAGGHVVNAETGGEIRYNKENMISPPFVMFGKRVYDEIKEGNKTFLDFKAKSVVKNDYLGARRNEIKKQDIMEKQYAKELVEFIHESPTNFHAVANAKKELLGNGYKQLFSGEAWQIERGGKYFVTKNHSSLFAFEIGSGEIAEEGFKIVCAHSDSPTFKIKPNAAMPVAGKYLKLNTEVYGGPIMYTWFDRPLSMAGRVMLRSLNPLKPATQFVNFKRPLMVIPHIAIHFNRAVNDQGNPLSKQKDMLPVIAMINETFEKDNYLIKLIAEEMGVGQEDILDFDLTLYEYEKGCLFGVNEEFISSGKLDDLAMAHAGLKAFVASEKCRKTKILAIFDNEEVGSGTKQGAGSPILRTIIERIVFGLGGKPEDLYRAIHNSFMISADMAHALHPNYVEKHDPTNHPVINGGPVIKINANQKYITDGDSAAVFKTICKMAGVPCQEFVNHSDMAGGSTLGNILLSQMEMRGVDIGNPMWAMHSVRETGGTLDHAYVIKAFTTFYNI
;
A
#
# COMPACT_ATOMS: atom_id res chain seq x y z
N MET A 1 -53.46 5.61 11.14
CA MET A 1 -53.56 6.88 10.41
C MET A 1 -53.06 7.97 11.32
N VAL A 2 -51.80 8.37 11.16
CA VAL A 2 -51.17 9.44 11.95
C VAL A 2 -51.40 10.77 11.24
N ASN A 3 -52.66 11.13 10.96
CA ASN A 3 -53.03 12.26 10.09
C ASN A 3 -52.74 13.66 10.69
N TRP A 4 -52.08 13.70 11.84
CA TRP A 4 -51.80 14.91 12.61
C TRP A 4 -50.30 15.21 12.73
N ILE A 5 -49.41 14.29 12.35
CA ILE A 5 -47.98 14.57 12.18
C ILE A 5 -47.79 15.18 10.79
N LYS A 6 -47.25 16.39 10.74
CA LYS A 6 -46.92 17.03 9.47
C LYS A 6 -45.47 16.73 9.11
N VAL A 7 -45.24 16.17 7.93
CA VAL A 7 -43.90 15.90 7.40
C VAL A 7 -43.04 17.17 7.41
N THR A 8 -43.62 18.30 7.03
CA THR A 8 -42.95 19.61 7.01
C THR A 8 -42.43 20.03 8.39
N ASP A 9 -43.17 19.74 9.45
CA ASP A 9 -42.74 20.08 10.81
C ASP A 9 -41.50 19.27 11.21
N ILE A 10 -41.49 17.97 10.92
CA ILE A 10 -40.37 17.09 11.24
C ILE A 10 -39.16 17.38 10.32
N GLN A 11 -39.42 17.69 9.05
CA GLN A 11 -38.40 18.12 8.11
C GLN A 11 -37.66 19.37 8.63
N CYS A 12 -38.39 20.42 9.04
CA CYS A 12 -37.76 21.62 9.59
C CYS A 12 -36.92 21.33 10.84
N ILE A 13 -37.34 20.37 11.67
CA ILE A 13 -36.56 19.93 12.83
C ILE A 13 -35.27 19.24 12.37
N ILE A 14 -35.36 18.24 11.51
CA ILE A 14 -34.20 17.42 11.13
C ILE A 14 -33.19 18.18 10.28
N GLU A 15 -33.65 19.13 9.45
CA GLU A 15 -32.80 20.04 8.68
C GLU A 15 -32.01 20.95 9.60
N ARG A 16 -32.69 21.63 10.53
CA ARG A 16 -32.01 22.53 11.47
C ARG A 16 -31.07 21.78 12.42
N ALA A 17 -31.42 20.57 12.85
CA ALA A 17 -30.50 19.71 13.59
C ALA A 17 -29.26 19.37 12.76
N GLY A 18 -29.44 19.04 11.47
CA GLY A 18 -28.33 18.78 10.55
C GLY A 18 -27.41 19.99 10.35
N GLU A 19 -27.97 21.20 10.26
CA GLU A 19 -27.19 22.45 10.23
C GLU A 19 -26.33 22.60 11.49
N LEU A 20 -26.91 22.39 12.68
CA LEU A 20 -26.19 22.48 13.95
C LEU A 20 -25.05 21.44 14.04
N ILE A 21 -25.30 20.20 13.59
CA ILE A 21 -24.25 19.17 13.51
C ILE A 21 -23.15 19.61 12.54
N LYS A 22 -23.51 20.15 11.38
CA LYS A 22 -22.56 20.61 10.36
C LYS A 22 -21.72 21.80 10.84
N GLU A 23 -22.32 22.74 11.56
CA GLU A 23 -21.60 23.85 12.22
C GLU A 23 -20.50 23.33 13.16
N VAL A 24 -20.75 22.25 13.91
CA VAL A 24 -19.72 21.60 14.75
C VAL A 24 -18.72 20.81 13.90
N TYR A 25 -19.21 20.09 12.89
CA TYR A 25 -18.39 19.28 11.99
C TYR A 25 -17.37 20.11 11.21
N ASP A 26 -17.68 21.35 10.87
CA ASP A 26 -16.80 22.24 10.09
C ASP A 26 -15.76 22.98 10.96
N LYS A 27 -15.87 22.91 12.30
CA LYS A 27 -14.85 23.48 13.22
C LYS A 27 -13.52 22.75 13.05
N ARG A 28 -12.39 23.43 13.29
CA ARG A 28 -11.04 22.81 13.27
C ARG A 28 -10.88 21.74 14.37
N ASN A 29 -11.44 22.00 15.56
CA ASN A 29 -11.46 21.09 16.70
C ASN A 29 -12.85 21.11 17.35
N PHE A 30 -13.30 19.99 17.91
CA PHE A 30 -14.51 19.86 18.72
C PHE A 30 -14.25 18.91 19.89
N ASN A 31 -15.08 18.99 20.92
CA ASN A 31 -14.94 18.15 22.10
C ASN A 31 -15.53 16.75 21.86
N VAL A 32 -14.79 15.74 22.33
CA VAL A 32 -15.21 14.34 22.35
C VAL A 32 -15.09 13.85 23.79
N GLU A 33 -16.18 13.28 24.31
CA GLU A 33 -16.26 12.64 25.60
C GLU A 33 -16.54 11.15 25.42
N LEU A 34 -16.25 10.34 26.44
CA LEU A 34 -16.63 8.93 26.46
C LEU A 34 -17.77 8.73 27.46
N LYS A 35 -18.84 8.06 27.02
CA LYS A 35 -19.93 7.61 27.90
C LYS A 35 -19.42 6.50 28.83
N GLY A 36 -20.20 6.17 29.87
CA GLY A 36 -19.84 5.14 30.86
C GLY A 36 -19.61 3.72 30.27
N ASP A 37 -20.06 3.48 29.04
CA ASP A 37 -19.82 2.24 28.29
C ASP A 37 -18.69 2.35 27.24
N ASN A 38 -17.85 3.39 27.34
CA ASN A 38 -16.74 3.73 26.43
C ASN A 38 -17.14 4.05 24.99
N THR A 39 -18.42 4.32 24.72
CA THR A 39 -18.84 4.87 23.42
C THR A 39 -18.54 6.38 23.36
N PRO A 40 -18.06 6.90 22.21
CA PRO A 40 -17.79 8.33 22.08
C PRO A 40 -19.10 9.11 21.94
N VAL A 41 -19.12 10.32 22.49
CA VAL A 41 -20.15 11.34 22.28
C VAL A 41 -19.47 12.67 22.02
N THR A 42 -19.95 13.44 21.05
CA THR A 42 -19.40 14.76 20.73
C THR A 42 -20.33 15.88 21.17
N GLU A 43 -19.83 17.11 21.12
CA GLU A 43 -20.65 18.32 21.25
C GLU A 43 -21.83 18.33 20.25
N ALA A 44 -21.64 17.77 19.05
CA ALA A 44 -22.68 17.72 18.02
C ALA A 44 -23.87 16.82 18.42
N ASP A 45 -23.58 15.64 19.01
CA ASP A 45 -24.62 14.71 19.49
C ASP A 45 -25.49 15.39 20.56
N LYS A 46 -24.86 16.11 21.50
CA LYS A 46 -25.55 16.83 22.59
C LYS A 46 -26.44 17.96 22.06
N ILE A 47 -25.88 18.85 21.22
CA ILE A 47 -26.62 20.00 20.66
C ILE A 47 -27.79 19.53 19.81
N SER A 48 -27.58 18.50 18.97
CA SER A 48 -28.63 17.91 18.15
C SER A 48 -29.75 17.33 19.01
N SER A 49 -29.39 16.56 20.04
CA SER A 49 -30.36 15.93 20.95
C SER A 49 -31.22 16.96 21.70
N GLU A 50 -30.59 18.00 22.26
CA GLU A 50 -31.27 19.07 22.98
C GLU A 50 -32.25 19.83 22.07
N TYR A 51 -31.83 20.16 20.85
CA TYR A 51 -32.64 20.86 19.87
C TYR A 51 -33.84 20.02 19.42
N ILE A 52 -33.60 18.79 18.94
CA ILE A 52 -34.66 17.91 18.43
C ILE A 52 -35.70 17.65 19.54
N THR A 53 -35.24 17.31 20.74
CA THR A 53 -36.12 17.03 21.88
C THR A 53 -36.98 18.23 22.25
N SER A 54 -36.39 19.43 22.27
CA SER A 54 -37.11 20.67 22.60
C SER A 54 -38.14 21.03 21.54
N ALA A 55 -37.79 20.88 20.26
CA ALA A 55 -38.68 21.17 19.14
C ALA A 55 -39.87 20.19 19.09
N LEU A 56 -39.62 18.90 19.29
CA LEU A 56 -40.66 17.87 19.36
C LEU A 56 -41.61 18.11 20.55
N LYS A 57 -41.09 18.43 21.75
CA LYS A 57 -41.92 18.75 22.91
C LYS A 57 -42.81 19.98 22.69
N LYS A 58 -42.34 20.96 21.90
CA LYS A 58 -43.10 22.17 21.58
C LYS A 58 -44.24 21.91 20.60
N LEU A 59 -43.97 21.15 19.53
CA LEU A 59 -44.93 20.89 18.46
C LEU A 59 -45.88 19.73 18.78
N TYR A 60 -45.39 18.73 19.49
CA TYR A 60 -46.10 17.50 19.83
C TYR A 60 -45.98 17.17 21.33
N PRO A 61 -46.46 18.05 22.24
CA PRO A 61 -46.25 17.93 23.69
C PRO A 61 -46.84 16.66 24.32
N GLY A 62 -47.80 16.01 23.66
CA GLY A 62 -48.40 14.76 24.11
C GLY A 62 -47.60 13.49 23.75
N ILE A 63 -46.48 13.62 23.02
CA ILE A 63 -45.65 12.47 22.60
C ILE A 63 -44.28 12.54 23.31
N PRO A 64 -43.95 11.58 24.18
CA PRO A 64 -42.64 11.49 24.81
C PRO A 64 -41.53 11.17 23.79
N VAL A 65 -40.29 11.56 24.12
CA VAL A 65 -39.10 11.36 23.28
C VAL A 65 -38.13 10.42 23.97
N ILE A 66 -37.71 9.40 23.24
CA ILE A 66 -36.63 8.47 23.55
C ILE A 66 -35.45 8.88 22.67
N SER A 67 -34.37 9.35 23.28
CA SER A 67 -33.16 9.79 22.59
C SER A 67 -31.96 9.00 23.08
N GLU A 68 -31.03 8.66 22.18
CA GLU A 68 -29.75 8.02 22.55
C GLU A 68 -29.02 8.77 23.67
N GLU A 69 -29.06 10.10 23.64
CA GLU A 69 -28.30 10.96 24.56
C GLU A 69 -29.04 11.29 25.85
N ALA A 70 -30.28 10.81 26.03
CA ALA A 70 -31.13 11.16 27.16
C ALA A 70 -31.32 9.98 28.12
N SER A 71 -31.36 10.30 29.43
CA SER A 71 -31.84 9.34 30.41
C SER A 71 -33.33 9.05 30.20
N LEU A 72 -33.69 7.77 30.16
CA LEU A 72 -35.07 7.32 29.91
C LEU A 72 -35.80 7.02 31.23
N PRO A 73 -37.12 7.26 31.31
CA PRO A 73 -37.95 6.73 32.38
C PRO A 73 -37.90 5.20 32.44
N VAL A 74 -38.23 4.65 33.62
CA VAL A 74 -38.35 3.20 33.82
C VAL A 74 -39.39 2.58 32.87
N TYR A 75 -39.21 1.32 32.52
CA TYR A 75 -39.97 0.68 31.46
C TYR A 75 -41.48 0.63 31.76
N GLU A 76 -41.87 0.47 33.03
CA GLU A 76 -43.26 0.42 33.49
C GLU A 76 -44.03 1.72 33.25
N GLU A 77 -43.32 2.84 33.07
CA GLU A 77 -43.91 4.10 32.62
C GLU A 77 -43.97 4.16 31.10
N ARG A 78 -42.90 3.74 30.43
CA ARG A 78 -42.79 3.77 28.96
C ARG A 78 -43.74 2.80 28.26
N GLU A 79 -44.00 1.63 28.82
CA GLU A 79 -44.86 0.60 28.23
C GLU A 79 -46.32 1.08 28.06
N LYS A 80 -46.73 2.07 28.87
CA LYS A 80 -48.06 2.68 28.84
C LYS A 80 -48.21 3.71 27.71
N TRP A 81 -47.12 4.13 27.09
CA TRP A 81 -47.13 5.13 26.04
C TRP A 81 -47.78 4.57 24.77
N THR A 82 -48.82 5.25 24.30
CA THR A 82 -49.43 4.92 23.01
C THR A 82 -48.53 5.32 21.85
N TYR A 83 -47.91 6.51 21.95
CA TYR A 83 -46.96 7.03 20.98
C TYR A 83 -45.63 7.39 21.66
N ALA A 84 -44.52 7.20 20.97
CA ALA A 84 -43.21 7.69 21.38
C ALA A 84 -42.36 8.05 20.16
N TRP A 85 -41.65 9.18 20.24
CA TRP A 85 -40.55 9.46 19.32
C TRP A 85 -39.34 8.65 19.74
N ILE A 86 -38.68 7.99 18.80
CA ILE A 86 -37.38 7.35 18.97
C ILE A 86 -36.42 8.07 18.02
N ILE A 87 -35.39 8.69 18.59
CA ILE A 87 -34.44 9.49 17.83
C ILE A 87 -33.00 9.05 18.10
N ASP A 88 -32.21 9.03 17.03
CA ASP A 88 -30.75 9.05 17.08
C ASP A 88 -30.30 10.43 16.57
N PRO A 89 -29.89 11.34 17.47
CA PRO A 89 -29.51 12.69 17.10
C PRO A 89 -28.25 12.78 16.24
N LEU A 90 -27.39 11.76 16.24
CA LEU A 90 -26.19 11.64 15.41
C LEU A 90 -25.74 10.18 15.32
N ASP A 91 -26.26 9.47 14.32
CA ASP A 91 -25.85 8.10 14.00
C ASP A 91 -24.55 8.13 13.19
N GLY A 92 -23.51 7.48 13.71
CA GLY A 92 -22.17 7.49 13.12
C GLY A 92 -21.19 8.45 13.81
N THR A 93 -21.19 8.53 15.14
CA THR A 93 -20.26 9.39 15.91
C THR A 93 -18.78 9.12 15.59
N LYS A 94 -18.40 7.88 15.27
CA LYS A 94 -17.02 7.57 14.84
C LYS A 94 -16.73 8.12 13.45
N GLU A 95 -17.66 7.98 12.52
CA GLU A 95 -17.61 8.56 11.18
C GLU A 95 -17.47 10.10 11.23
N PHE A 96 -18.18 10.74 12.17
CA PHE A 96 -18.06 12.15 12.48
C PHE A 96 -16.65 12.50 13.00
N ILE A 97 -16.13 11.76 13.98
CA ILE A 97 -14.78 11.94 14.53
C ILE A 97 -13.69 11.79 13.45
N TYR A 98 -13.83 10.80 12.57
CA TYR A 98 -12.88 10.52 11.49
C TYR A 98 -13.04 11.43 10.26
N ARG A 99 -13.94 12.42 10.30
CA ARG A 99 -14.12 13.41 9.22
C ARG A 99 -14.39 12.79 7.84
N ASN A 100 -15.16 11.70 7.78
CA ASN A 100 -15.45 11.02 6.51
C ASN A 100 -16.83 11.38 5.90
N GLY A 101 -17.61 12.23 6.57
CA GLY A 101 -18.89 12.74 6.10
C GLY A 101 -20.04 11.72 6.05
N ARG A 102 -19.91 10.55 6.70
CA ARG A 102 -20.89 9.46 6.65
C ARG A 102 -21.63 9.26 7.96
N PHE A 103 -22.43 10.25 8.36
CA PHE A 103 -23.31 10.21 9.54
C PHE A 103 -24.70 10.75 9.20
N CYS A 104 -25.70 10.35 9.98
CA CYS A 104 -27.09 10.75 9.76
C CYS A 104 -27.84 11.07 11.06
N ILE A 105 -29.04 11.63 10.92
CA ILE A 105 -29.99 11.80 12.03
C ILE A 105 -31.15 10.86 11.77
N ASN A 106 -31.57 10.08 12.76
CA ASN A 106 -32.71 9.18 12.66
C ASN A 106 -33.86 9.69 13.53
N MET A 107 -35.07 9.77 12.96
CA MET A 107 -36.29 10.10 13.70
C MET A 107 -37.41 9.13 13.34
N ALA A 108 -37.97 8.45 14.32
CA ALA A 108 -39.10 7.55 14.15
C ALA A 108 -40.22 7.85 15.13
N LEU A 109 -41.46 7.79 14.66
CA LEU A 109 -42.63 7.72 15.54
C LEU A 109 -43.07 6.27 15.67
N VAL A 110 -43.25 5.83 16.90
CA VAL A 110 -43.69 4.47 17.24
C VAL A 110 -45.06 4.52 17.91
N GLU A 111 -46.00 3.71 17.43
CA GLU A 111 -47.33 3.49 18.01
C GLU A 111 -47.42 2.07 18.60
N LYS A 112 -47.60 1.96 19.92
CA LYS A 112 -47.70 0.66 20.64
C LYS A 112 -46.62 -0.35 20.21
N GLY A 113 -45.39 0.14 20.13
CA GLY A 113 -44.20 -0.62 19.75
C GLY A 113 -44.07 -0.94 18.25
N LYS A 114 -44.90 -0.38 17.36
CA LYS A 114 -44.74 -0.47 15.90
C LYS A 114 -44.32 0.88 15.31
N PRO A 115 -43.32 0.95 14.42
CA PRO A 115 -42.91 2.21 13.82
C PRO A 115 -43.93 2.60 12.75
N VAL A 116 -44.49 3.82 12.86
CA VAL A 116 -45.57 4.32 11.99
C VAL A 116 -45.14 5.46 11.08
N PHE A 117 -44.03 6.13 11.43
CA PHE A 117 -43.37 7.15 10.61
C PHE A 117 -41.86 7.08 10.84
N GLY A 118 -41.07 7.33 9.79
CA GLY A 118 -39.61 7.38 9.86
C GLY A 118 -39.06 8.46 8.95
N MET A 119 -38.01 9.15 9.39
CA MET A 119 -37.26 10.15 8.63
C MET A 119 -35.77 10.02 8.95
N ILE A 120 -34.92 10.00 7.91
CA ILE A 120 -33.47 9.95 8.04
C ILE A 120 -32.86 11.09 7.23
N HIS A 121 -31.96 11.87 7.85
CA HIS A 121 -31.20 12.94 7.19
C HIS A 121 -29.72 12.55 7.08
N ASN A 122 -29.25 12.30 5.85
CA ASN A 122 -27.83 12.17 5.52
C ASN A 122 -27.21 13.58 5.43
N VAL A 123 -26.68 14.07 6.54
CA VAL A 123 -26.36 15.50 6.77
C VAL A 123 -25.37 16.07 5.74
N CYS A 124 -24.27 15.37 5.45
CA CYS A 124 -23.27 15.87 4.50
C CYS A 124 -23.76 15.83 3.04
N ASP A 125 -24.61 14.86 2.70
CA ASP A 125 -25.15 14.67 1.35
C ASP A 125 -26.39 15.55 1.09
N GLY A 126 -26.92 16.20 2.14
CA GLY A 126 -28.12 17.05 2.07
C GLY A 126 -29.38 16.28 1.67
N GLU A 127 -29.40 14.97 1.92
CA GLU A 127 -30.46 14.05 1.49
C GLU A 127 -31.32 13.62 2.69
N ILE A 128 -32.63 13.79 2.59
CA ILE A 128 -33.62 13.39 3.59
C ILE A 128 -34.61 12.42 2.96
N LEU A 129 -34.77 11.26 3.57
CA LEU A 129 -35.82 10.29 3.21
C LEU A 129 -36.84 10.25 4.33
N TRP A 130 -38.13 10.18 3.97
CA TRP A 130 -39.20 9.99 4.94
C TRP A 130 -40.28 9.04 4.41
N ALA A 131 -40.96 8.36 5.34
CA ALA A 131 -42.09 7.51 5.00
C ALA A 131 -43.05 7.32 6.18
N PHE A 132 -44.29 7.01 5.86
CA PHE A 132 -45.31 6.46 6.76
C PHE A 132 -45.50 4.97 6.50
N ALA A 133 -45.90 4.24 7.55
CA ALA A 133 -46.29 2.83 7.42
C ALA A 133 -47.52 2.62 6.52
N SER A 134 -48.26 3.68 6.16
CA SER A 134 -49.32 3.64 5.12
C SER A 134 -48.77 3.46 3.70
N GLY A 135 -47.46 3.63 3.50
CA GLY A 135 -46.79 3.57 2.20
C GLY A 135 -46.53 4.94 1.56
N GLU A 136 -47.07 6.03 2.13
CA GLU A 136 -46.72 7.40 1.73
C GLU A 136 -45.24 7.67 2.06
N LYS A 137 -44.49 8.22 1.11
CA LYS A 137 -43.04 8.43 1.24
C LYS A 137 -42.57 9.55 0.33
N GLY A 138 -41.43 10.14 0.67
CA GLY A 138 -40.80 11.18 -0.12
C GLY A 138 -39.31 11.29 0.15
N MET A 139 -38.63 11.98 -0.76
CA MET A 139 -37.21 12.26 -0.68
C MET A 139 -36.99 13.74 -0.94
N ILE A 140 -36.07 14.33 -0.20
CA ILE A 140 -35.67 15.74 -0.34
C ILE A 140 -34.17 15.76 -0.49
N LYS A 141 -33.66 16.48 -1.47
CA LYS A 141 -32.23 16.65 -1.68
C LYS A 141 -31.90 18.12 -1.87
N ASN A 142 -31.00 18.64 -1.03
CA ASN A 142 -30.60 20.05 -1.04
C ASN A 142 -31.81 21.00 -1.01
N GLY A 143 -32.82 20.69 -0.18
CA GLY A 143 -34.02 21.50 0.01
C GLY A 143 -35.08 21.42 -1.11
N ARG A 144 -34.95 20.47 -2.05
CA ARG A 144 -35.92 20.24 -3.13
C ARG A 144 -36.54 18.86 -3.02
N GLU A 145 -37.84 18.77 -3.23
CA GLU A 145 -38.52 17.47 -3.37
C GLU A 145 -37.97 16.73 -4.59
N GLU A 146 -37.62 15.48 -4.38
CA GLU A 146 -37.12 14.56 -5.39
C GLU A 146 -38.03 13.34 -5.49
N ILE A 147 -38.03 12.72 -6.67
CA ILE A 147 -38.77 11.48 -6.87
C ILE A 147 -38.11 10.38 -6.03
N PHE A 148 -38.88 9.75 -5.15
CA PHE A 148 -38.42 8.59 -4.41
C PHE A 148 -38.10 7.47 -5.41
N PRO A 149 -36.86 6.96 -5.48
CA PRO A 149 -36.48 5.98 -6.50
C PRO A 149 -37.38 4.74 -6.44
N ASN A 150 -37.87 4.30 -7.62
CA ASN A 150 -38.48 2.98 -7.73
C ASN A 150 -37.34 1.94 -7.78
N ALA A 151 -37.47 0.88 -6.97
CA ALA A 151 -36.45 -0.14 -6.76
C ALA A 151 -35.74 -0.55 -8.06
N GLY A 152 -34.41 -0.42 -8.06
CA GLY A 152 -33.54 -0.46 -9.23
C GLY A 152 -33.53 -1.77 -10.03
N GLU A 153 -32.96 -1.68 -11.24
CA GLU A 153 -32.78 -2.77 -12.19
C GLU A 153 -32.13 -4.02 -11.57
N LYS A 154 -32.47 -5.20 -12.10
CA LYS A 154 -31.90 -6.48 -11.70
C LYS A 154 -30.39 -6.51 -11.98
N SER A 155 -29.57 -6.30 -10.96
CA SER A 155 -28.13 -6.63 -11.00
C SER A 155 -27.94 -8.14 -10.93
N SER A 156 -26.96 -8.71 -11.65
CA SER A 156 -26.61 -10.13 -11.51
C SER A 156 -26.00 -10.47 -10.14
N LYS A 157 -25.55 -9.47 -9.37
CA LYS A 157 -24.94 -9.62 -8.04
C LYS A 157 -25.90 -9.20 -6.93
N LEU A 158 -25.78 -9.83 -5.76
CA LEU A 158 -26.42 -9.39 -4.52
C LEU A 158 -25.49 -8.43 -3.78
N ARG A 159 -25.92 -7.18 -3.63
CA ARG A 159 -25.20 -6.16 -2.85
C ARG A 159 -25.65 -6.22 -1.39
N VAL A 160 -24.75 -6.59 -0.50
CA VAL A 160 -25.03 -6.78 0.92
C VAL A 160 -24.38 -5.65 1.73
N ALA A 161 -25.20 -4.79 2.31
CA ALA A 161 -24.77 -3.67 3.13
C ALA A 161 -24.37 -4.14 4.53
N VAL A 162 -23.15 -3.78 4.95
CA VAL A 162 -22.59 -4.16 6.27
C VAL A 162 -21.96 -2.95 6.94
N SER A 163 -21.84 -2.97 8.28
CA SER A 163 -21.18 -1.89 9.01
C SER A 163 -19.69 -1.79 8.65
N ARG A 164 -19.22 -0.56 8.38
CA ARG A 164 -17.79 -0.30 8.10
C ARG A 164 -16.87 -0.60 9.29
N PHE A 165 -17.28 -0.20 10.50
CA PHE A 165 -16.45 -0.31 11.71
C PHE A 165 -16.86 -1.44 12.66
N HIS A 166 -18.08 -1.96 12.53
CA HIS A 166 -18.65 -2.93 13.48
C HIS A 166 -19.32 -4.11 12.75
N ILE A 167 -18.66 -4.63 11.70
CA ILE A 167 -19.06 -5.91 11.13
C ILE A 167 -18.73 -7.04 12.12
N THR A 168 -19.70 -7.90 12.34
CA THR A 168 -19.62 -9.07 13.21
C THR A 168 -19.42 -10.33 12.40
N GLU A 169 -18.98 -11.38 13.09
CA GLU A 169 -18.87 -12.72 12.55
C GLU A 169 -20.18 -13.22 11.92
N TRP A 170 -21.32 -12.88 12.51
CA TRP A 170 -22.62 -13.35 12.04
C TRP A 170 -23.06 -12.68 10.74
N GLU A 171 -22.75 -11.39 10.52
CA GLU A 171 -23.02 -10.74 9.23
C GLU A 171 -22.17 -11.36 8.11
N LEU A 172 -20.91 -11.71 8.41
CA LEU A 172 -20.02 -12.37 7.44
C LEU A 172 -20.44 -13.81 7.15
N ARG A 173 -20.85 -14.57 8.17
CA ARG A 173 -21.40 -15.92 7.98
C ARG A 173 -22.68 -15.90 7.16
N TYR A 174 -23.51 -14.88 7.33
CA TYR A 174 -24.70 -14.69 6.49
C TYR A 174 -24.31 -14.42 5.03
N VAL A 175 -23.25 -13.66 4.78
CA VAL A 175 -22.71 -13.44 3.43
C VAL A 175 -22.16 -14.72 2.82
N ASP A 176 -21.40 -15.52 3.58
CA ASP A 176 -20.90 -16.82 3.12
C ASP A 176 -22.05 -17.81 2.88
N TYR A 177 -23.09 -17.76 3.71
CA TYR A 177 -24.32 -18.51 3.49
C TYR A 177 -24.96 -18.14 2.15
N LEU A 178 -25.13 -16.86 1.85
CA LEU A 178 -25.65 -16.41 0.54
C LEU A 178 -24.77 -16.91 -0.63
N LYS A 179 -23.44 -16.87 -0.49
CA LYS A 179 -22.53 -17.43 -1.50
C LYS A 179 -22.69 -18.94 -1.66
N SER A 180 -22.90 -19.67 -0.56
CA SER A 180 -23.11 -21.13 -0.58
C SER A 180 -24.39 -21.54 -1.32
N LEU A 181 -25.38 -20.65 -1.38
CA LEU A 181 -26.60 -20.82 -2.19
C LEU A 181 -26.36 -20.55 -3.69
N GLY A 182 -25.12 -20.19 -4.08
CA GLY A 182 -24.73 -19.92 -5.47
C GLY A 182 -24.87 -18.45 -5.89
N HIS A 183 -25.13 -17.53 -4.97
CA HIS A 183 -25.19 -16.11 -5.29
C HIS A 183 -23.80 -15.48 -5.41
N GLU A 184 -23.60 -14.65 -6.43
CA GLU A 184 -22.47 -13.72 -6.45
C GLU A 184 -22.78 -12.56 -5.51
N VAL A 185 -21.97 -12.39 -4.46
CA VAL A 185 -22.22 -11.40 -3.39
C VAL A 185 -21.16 -10.31 -3.39
N GLU A 186 -21.59 -9.07 -3.48
CA GLU A 186 -20.79 -7.87 -3.30
C GLU A 186 -21.04 -7.30 -1.89
N LEU A 187 -19.97 -7.10 -1.12
CA LEU A 187 -20.08 -6.43 0.19
C LEU A 187 -19.97 -4.93 0.03
N VAL A 188 -20.92 -4.19 0.61
CA VAL A 188 -20.97 -2.72 0.54
C VAL A 188 -20.79 -2.15 1.96
N PRO A 189 -19.56 -1.76 2.36
CA PRO A 189 -19.27 -1.28 3.71
C PRO A 189 -19.70 0.17 3.93
N LEU A 190 -20.71 0.36 4.77
CA LEU A 190 -21.40 1.64 4.98
C LEU A 190 -21.50 1.98 6.49
N GLY A 191 -21.32 3.26 6.81
CA GLY A 191 -21.49 3.82 8.15
C GLY A 191 -22.94 4.20 8.42
N ALA A 192 -23.33 4.28 9.70
CA ALA A 192 -24.64 4.78 10.15
C ALA A 192 -25.88 4.13 9.45
N SER A 193 -27.05 4.76 9.61
CA SER A 193 -28.30 4.34 8.96
C SER A 193 -28.42 4.71 7.49
N SER A 194 -27.38 5.28 6.87
CA SER A 194 -27.28 5.45 5.42
C SER A 194 -27.51 4.14 4.65
N LYS A 195 -27.18 3.00 5.26
CA LYS A 195 -27.49 1.65 4.76
C LYS A 195 -28.97 1.43 4.50
N HIS A 196 -29.82 1.89 5.41
CA HIS A 196 -31.27 1.74 5.30
C HIS A 196 -31.81 2.63 4.17
N CYS A 197 -31.27 3.85 4.02
CA CYS A 197 -31.59 4.73 2.89
C CYS A 197 -31.22 4.10 1.54
N MET A 198 -30.00 3.58 1.42
CA MET A 198 -29.55 2.88 0.20
C MET A 198 -30.40 1.65 -0.11
N LEU A 199 -30.80 0.90 0.92
CA LEU A 199 -31.68 -0.26 0.77
C LEU A 199 -33.08 0.14 0.29
N ALA A 200 -33.66 1.20 0.87
CA ALA A 200 -34.96 1.75 0.46
C ALA A 200 -34.93 2.30 -0.98
N LYS A 201 -33.80 2.86 -1.42
CA LYS A 201 -33.59 3.32 -2.81
C LYS A 201 -33.28 2.18 -3.80
N GLY A 202 -33.04 0.96 -3.33
CA GLY A 202 -32.64 -0.19 -4.15
C GLY A 202 -31.19 -0.16 -4.64
N GLU A 203 -30.34 0.64 -4.00
CA GLU A 203 -28.90 0.72 -4.25
C GLU A 203 -28.12 -0.45 -3.61
N VAL A 204 -28.72 -1.10 -2.62
CA VAL A 204 -28.28 -2.37 -2.04
C VAL A 204 -29.48 -3.32 -1.91
N ASP A 205 -29.22 -4.61 -1.77
CA ASP A 205 -30.25 -5.66 -1.86
C ASP A 205 -30.58 -6.27 -0.49
N ILE A 206 -29.60 -6.40 0.41
CA ILE A 206 -29.77 -6.98 1.75
C ILE A 206 -28.92 -6.22 2.78
N CYS A 207 -29.45 -5.99 3.98
CA CYS A 207 -28.71 -5.43 5.11
C CYS A 207 -28.90 -6.32 6.36
N PRO A 208 -27.99 -7.28 6.62
CA PRO A 208 -27.98 -8.06 7.85
C PRO A 208 -27.42 -7.24 9.02
N LYS A 209 -28.03 -7.40 10.21
CA LYS A 209 -27.52 -6.85 11.46
C LYS A 209 -27.71 -7.86 12.59
N PHE A 210 -26.62 -8.48 13.01
CA PHE A 210 -26.56 -9.46 14.10
C PHE A 210 -25.74 -8.96 15.29
N GLY A 211 -24.94 -7.90 15.11
CA GLY A 211 -24.25 -7.21 16.20
C GLY A 211 -25.15 -6.28 17.02
N LYS A 212 -24.61 -5.77 18.14
CA LYS A 212 -25.30 -4.78 19.00
C LYS A 212 -25.75 -3.59 18.14
N CYS A 213 -27.02 -3.25 18.27
CA CYS A 213 -27.73 -2.18 17.59
C CYS A 213 -28.83 -1.71 18.54
N SER A 214 -29.05 -0.42 18.67
CA SER A 214 -30.14 0.12 19.47
C SER A 214 -31.39 0.32 18.62
N GLU A 215 -32.55 0.47 19.26
CA GLU A 215 -33.82 0.72 18.57
C GLU A 215 -33.81 2.00 17.72
N TRP A 216 -33.09 3.04 18.16
CA TRP A 216 -32.98 4.32 17.47
C TRP A 216 -32.16 4.27 16.17
N ASP A 217 -31.29 3.26 16.00
CA ASP A 217 -30.57 3.00 14.76
C ASP A 217 -31.47 2.36 13.68
N VAL A 218 -32.61 1.78 14.07
CA VAL A 218 -33.36 0.84 13.21
C VAL A 218 -34.76 1.35 12.89
N ALA A 219 -35.44 1.95 13.88
CA ALA A 219 -36.87 2.27 13.79
C ALA A 219 -37.23 3.11 12.56
N ALA A 220 -36.44 4.16 12.29
CA ALA A 220 -36.67 5.04 11.13
C ALA A 220 -36.42 4.30 9.81
N GLY A 221 -35.30 3.57 9.75
CA GLY A 221 -34.90 2.78 8.58
C GLY A 221 -35.92 1.70 8.20
N GLN A 222 -36.52 1.03 9.19
CA GLN A 222 -37.55 0.02 8.95
C GLN A 222 -38.75 0.61 8.17
N VAL A 223 -39.26 1.78 8.58
CA VAL A 223 -40.40 2.41 7.90
C VAL A 223 -40.05 2.75 6.45
N LEU A 224 -38.85 3.30 6.22
CA LEU A 224 -38.37 3.62 4.87
C LEU A 224 -38.30 2.39 3.97
N VAL A 225 -37.72 1.30 4.48
CA VAL A 225 -37.54 0.04 3.73
C VAL A 225 -38.87 -0.62 3.42
N GLU A 226 -39.78 -0.69 4.40
CA GLU A 226 -41.11 -1.30 4.21
C GLU A 226 -42.00 -0.48 3.27
N ALA A 227 -41.99 0.86 3.38
CA ALA A 227 -42.69 1.73 2.44
C ALA A 227 -42.10 1.68 1.02
N ALA A 228 -40.80 1.37 0.89
CA ALA A 228 -40.16 1.07 -0.40
C ALA A 228 -40.52 -0.31 -0.98
N GLY A 229 -41.28 -1.13 -0.25
CA GLY A 229 -41.69 -2.47 -0.66
C GLY A 229 -40.69 -3.55 -0.28
N GLY A 230 -39.67 -3.23 0.53
CA GLY A 230 -38.82 -4.20 1.21
C GLY A 230 -39.47 -4.76 2.47
N HIS A 231 -38.69 -5.47 3.29
CA HIS A 231 -39.18 -6.06 4.53
C HIS A 231 -38.08 -6.24 5.56
N VAL A 232 -38.43 -6.12 6.84
CA VAL A 232 -37.51 -6.33 7.96
C VAL A 232 -37.96 -7.53 8.77
N VAL A 233 -37.06 -8.50 8.93
CA VAL A 233 -37.34 -9.75 9.63
C VAL A 233 -36.47 -9.83 10.88
N ASN A 234 -37.09 -10.12 12.02
CA ASN A 234 -36.36 -10.53 13.21
C ASN A 234 -35.70 -11.88 12.93
N ALA A 235 -34.37 -11.92 12.92
CA ALA A 235 -33.61 -13.10 12.53
C ALA A 235 -33.67 -14.24 13.57
N GLU A 236 -34.12 -13.96 14.79
CA GLU A 236 -34.30 -14.97 15.84
C GLU A 236 -35.68 -15.61 15.81
N THR A 237 -36.73 -14.80 15.60
CA THR A 237 -38.13 -15.24 15.69
C THR A 237 -38.81 -15.43 14.34
N GLY A 238 -38.24 -14.88 13.26
CA GLY A 238 -38.86 -14.78 11.94
C GLY A 238 -40.03 -13.80 11.87
N GLY A 239 -40.32 -13.08 12.97
CA GLY A 239 -41.46 -12.15 13.09
C GLY A 239 -41.09 -10.67 12.95
N GLU A 240 -42.03 -9.80 13.31
CA GLU A 240 -41.84 -8.36 13.31
C GLU A 240 -40.90 -7.90 14.44
N ILE A 241 -40.20 -6.78 14.23
CA ILE A 241 -39.46 -6.08 15.29
C ILE A 241 -40.41 -5.15 16.04
N ARG A 242 -40.29 -5.15 17.38
CA ARG A 242 -41.02 -4.24 18.28
C ARG A 242 -40.05 -3.24 18.89
N TYR A 243 -40.56 -2.03 19.15
CA TYR A 243 -39.83 -0.88 19.67
C TYR A 243 -40.42 -0.39 20.99
N ASN A 244 -39.73 0.54 21.65
CA ASN A 244 -39.98 0.97 23.03
C ASN A 244 -39.97 -0.23 24.00
N LYS A 245 -38.97 -1.11 23.90
CA LYS A 245 -38.83 -2.26 24.79
C LYS A 245 -38.13 -1.86 26.10
N GLU A 246 -38.14 -2.77 27.07
CA GLU A 246 -37.38 -2.62 28.31
C GLU A 246 -35.88 -2.45 28.02
N ASN A 247 -35.34 -3.38 27.23
CA ASN A 247 -33.98 -3.29 26.69
C ASN A 247 -34.00 -2.64 25.30
N MET A 248 -33.39 -1.46 25.21
CA MET A 248 -33.30 -0.65 23.98
C MET A 248 -32.42 -1.26 22.89
N ILE A 249 -31.75 -2.39 23.14
CA ILE A 249 -31.03 -3.14 22.12
C ILE A 249 -32.01 -3.85 21.19
N SER A 250 -31.92 -3.56 19.90
CA SER A 250 -32.69 -4.22 18.83
C SER A 250 -32.32 -5.72 18.75
N PRO A 251 -33.29 -6.63 18.51
CA PRO A 251 -32.95 -8.03 18.23
C PRO A 251 -32.12 -8.13 16.93
N PRO A 252 -31.37 -9.22 16.71
CA PRO A 252 -30.79 -9.50 15.41
C PRO A 252 -31.85 -9.48 14.30
N PHE A 253 -31.55 -8.86 13.17
CA PHE A 253 -32.48 -8.71 12.06
C PHE A 253 -31.79 -8.77 10.69
N VAL A 254 -32.59 -9.02 9.67
CA VAL A 254 -32.19 -8.84 8.27
C VAL A 254 -33.22 -7.96 7.58
N MET A 255 -32.75 -6.88 6.95
CA MET A 255 -33.58 -6.07 6.06
C MET A 255 -33.36 -6.50 4.62
N PHE A 256 -34.45 -6.74 3.92
CA PHE A 256 -34.47 -7.10 2.51
C PHE A 256 -35.00 -5.93 1.70
N GLY A 257 -34.26 -5.53 0.66
CA GLY A 257 -34.76 -4.59 -0.33
C GLY A 257 -35.91 -5.21 -1.12
N LYS A 258 -36.71 -4.37 -1.79
CA LYS A 258 -37.90 -4.80 -2.54
C LYS A 258 -37.62 -6.00 -3.47
N ARG A 259 -36.53 -5.96 -4.23
CA ARG A 259 -36.11 -7.03 -5.15
C ARG A 259 -36.05 -8.39 -4.46
N VAL A 260 -35.28 -8.50 -3.38
CA VAL A 260 -35.07 -9.76 -2.66
C VAL A 260 -36.36 -10.19 -1.96
N TYR A 261 -37.12 -9.23 -1.44
CA TYR A 261 -38.40 -9.53 -0.81
C TYR A 261 -39.47 -10.05 -1.78
N ASP A 262 -39.48 -9.55 -3.02
CA ASP A 262 -40.34 -10.10 -4.08
C ASP A 262 -39.97 -11.57 -4.37
N GLU A 263 -38.68 -11.92 -4.44
CA GLU A 263 -38.22 -13.32 -4.60
C GLU A 263 -38.67 -14.21 -3.42
N ILE A 264 -38.62 -13.69 -2.19
CA ILE A 264 -39.13 -14.38 -0.99
C ILE A 264 -40.63 -14.64 -1.10
N LYS A 265 -41.42 -13.66 -1.57
CA LYS A 265 -42.86 -13.79 -1.78
C LYS A 265 -43.20 -14.78 -2.90
N GLU A 266 -42.36 -14.87 -3.93
CA GLU A 266 -42.47 -15.82 -5.04
C GLU A 266 -42.07 -17.26 -4.65
N GLY A 267 -41.58 -17.47 -3.42
CA GLY A 267 -41.36 -18.79 -2.83
C GLY A 267 -39.89 -19.12 -2.51
N ASN A 268 -38.94 -18.24 -2.84
CA ASN A 268 -37.54 -18.45 -2.50
C ASN A 268 -37.26 -18.10 -1.03
N LYS A 269 -37.56 -19.05 -0.13
CA LYS A 269 -37.38 -18.88 1.32
C LYS A 269 -35.94 -19.06 1.80
N THR A 270 -35.00 -19.41 0.91
CA THR A 270 -33.60 -19.68 1.29
C THR A 270 -32.95 -18.48 1.99
N PHE A 271 -33.28 -17.24 1.60
CA PHE A 271 -32.80 -16.04 2.30
C PHE A 271 -33.17 -15.97 3.79
N LEU A 272 -34.18 -16.73 4.24
CA LEU A 272 -34.66 -16.75 5.62
C LEU A 272 -34.15 -17.96 6.43
N ASP A 273 -33.52 -18.94 5.79
CA ASP A 273 -33.16 -20.22 6.42
C ASP A 273 -31.85 -20.17 7.23
N PHE A 274 -31.17 -19.01 7.25
CA PHE A 274 -29.96 -18.82 8.05
C PHE A 274 -30.26 -18.89 9.56
N LYS A 275 -29.95 -20.03 10.17
CA LYS A 275 -30.08 -20.24 11.63
C LYS A 275 -28.78 -19.85 12.35
N ALA A 276 -28.78 -18.68 12.98
CA ALA A 276 -27.64 -18.19 13.76
C ALA A 276 -27.21 -19.10 14.93
N LYS A 277 -27.99 -20.13 15.32
CA LYS A 277 -27.67 -21.01 16.46
C LYS A 277 -27.04 -22.37 16.13
N SER A 278 -26.80 -22.73 14.87
CA SER A 278 -26.39 -24.11 14.49
C SER A 278 -25.04 -24.29 13.79
N VAL A 279 -24.04 -23.42 14.02
CA VAL A 279 -22.69 -23.63 13.45
C VAL A 279 -21.59 -23.47 14.50
N VAL A 280 -20.87 -24.58 14.71
CA VAL A 280 -19.70 -24.89 15.56
C VAL A 280 -18.88 -23.69 16.09
N LYS A 281 -18.51 -23.77 17.39
CA LYS A 281 -17.45 -22.98 18.06
C LYS A 281 -16.13 -23.06 17.28
N ASN A 282 -15.94 -22.18 16.30
CA ASN A 282 -14.64 -21.88 15.72
C ASN A 282 -14.54 -20.35 15.61
N ASP A 283 -13.52 -19.78 16.24
CA ASP A 283 -13.25 -18.34 16.35
C ASP A 283 -12.90 -17.74 14.97
N TYR A 284 -13.92 -17.41 14.18
CA TYR A 284 -13.77 -16.86 12.82
C TYR A 284 -13.16 -15.46 12.85
N LEU A 285 -13.45 -14.65 13.88
CA LEU A 285 -12.80 -13.35 14.10
C LEU A 285 -11.34 -13.50 14.53
N GLY A 286 -11.01 -14.53 15.30
CA GLY A 286 -9.63 -14.93 15.59
C GLY A 286 -8.88 -15.38 14.35
N ALA A 287 -9.51 -16.15 13.46
CA ALA A 287 -8.93 -16.55 12.18
C ALA A 287 -8.64 -15.33 11.28
N ARG A 288 -9.56 -14.36 11.20
CA ARG A 288 -9.39 -13.14 10.39
C ARG A 288 -8.47 -12.10 11.02
N ARG A 289 -8.45 -11.96 12.36
CA ARG A 289 -7.40 -11.20 13.07
C ARG A 289 -6.05 -11.86 12.90
N ASN A 290 -5.99 -13.18 12.86
CA ASN A 290 -4.78 -13.92 12.54
C ASN A 290 -4.41 -13.77 11.08
N GLU A 291 -5.33 -13.60 10.14
CA GLU A 291 -5.02 -13.28 8.73
C GLU A 291 -4.53 -11.85 8.55
N ILE A 292 -5.18 -10.85 9.15
CA ILE A 292 -4.71 -9.46 9.14
C ILE A 292 -3.37 -9.33 9.87
N LYS A 293 -3.22 -9.99 11.03
CA LYS A 293 -1.91 -10.08 11.70
C LYS A 293 -0.91 -10.85 10.85
N LYS A 294 -1.27 -11.96 10.21
CA LYS A 294 -0.37 -12.70 9.31
C LYS A 294 0.03 -11.85 8.11
N GLN A 295 -0.88 -11.03 7.60
CA GLN A 295 -0.62 -10.15 6.47
C GLN A 295 0.27 -8.98 6.87
N ASP A 296 -0.01 -8.31 8.01
CA ASP A 296 0.89 -7.28 8.59
C ASP A 296 2.27 -7.89 8.94
N ILE A 297 2.29 -9.10 9.51
CA ILE A 297 3.52 -9.85 9.78
C ILE A 297 4.25 -10.15 8.47
N MET A 298 3.55 -10.55 7.40
CA MET A 298 4.13 -10.89 6.11
C MET A 298 4.66 -9.65 5.38
N GLU A 299 3.93 -8.53 5.42
CA GLU A 299 4.33 -7.25 4.83
C GLU A 299 5.59 -6.71 5.53
N LYS A 300 5.62 -6.74 6.86
CA LYS A 300 6.82 -6.41 7.66
C LYS A 300 7.94 -7.43 7.47
N GLN A 301 7.62 -8.70 7.20
CA GLN A 301 8.61 -9.73 6.93
C GLN A 301 9.36 -9.46 5.63
N TYR A 302 8.68 -9.07 4.55
CA TYR A 302 9.35 -8.67 3.32
C TYR A 302 10.27 -7.45 3.52
N ALA A 303 9.85 -6.49 4.33
CA ALA A 303 10.67 -5.33 4.68
C ALA A 303 11.92 -5.74 5.51
N LYS A 304 11.78 -6.68 6.45
CA LYS A 304 12.91 -7.24 7.22
C LYS A 304 13.86 -8.03 6.34
N GLU A 305 13.34 -8.81 5.39
CA GLU A 305 14.13 -9.53 4.40
C GLU A 305 14.91 -8.58 3.50
N LEU A 306 14.31 -7.46 3.09
CA LEU A 306 15.02 -6.41 2.35
C LEU A 306 16.18 -5.83 3.15
N VAL A 307 15.93 -5.48 4.42
CA VAL A 307 16.98 -4.94 5.31
C VAL A 307 18.12 -5.96 5.47
N GLU A 308 17.82 -7.25 5.60
CA GLU A 308 18.83 -8.31 5.63
C GLU A 308 19.60 -8.43 4.32
N PHE A 309 18.88 -8.45 3.19
CA PHE A 309 19.48 -8.54 1.86
C PHE A 309 20.46 -7.39 1.62
N ILE A 310 20.09 -6.16 1.98
CA ILE A 310 20.95 -4.99 1.86
C ILE A 310 22.16 -5.10 2.81
N HIS A 311 21.95 -5.55 4.05
CA HIS A 311 23.03 -5.68 5.02
C HIS A 311 24.11 -6.67 4.56
N GLU A 312 23.70 -7.81 4.01
CA GLU A 312 24.61 -8.80 3.43
C GLU A 312 25.12 -8.40 2.03
N SER A 313 24.64 -7.29 1.48
CA SER A 313 25.03 -6.73 0.17
C SER A 313 25.72 -5.37 0.31
N PRO A 314 26.89 -5.27 0.97
CA PRO A 314 27.56 -3.98 1.17
C PRO A 314 27.93 -3.29 -0.14
N THR A 315 28.13 -4.06 -1.22
CA THR A 315 28.43 -3.56 -2.58
C THR A 315 27.58 -4.28 -3.63
N ASN A 316 27.53 -3.73 -4.84
CA ASN A 316 26.95 -4.36 -6.04
C ASN A 316 27.45 -5.80 -6.29
N PHE A 317 28.74 -6.07 -6.07
CA PHE A 317 29.29 -7.43 -6.17
C PHE A 317 28.64 -8.41 -5.19
N HIS A 318 28.39 -7.97 -3.96
CA HIS A 318 27.74 -8.78 -2.93
C HIS A 318 26.24 -8.93 -3.19
N ALA A 319 25.58 -7.87 -3.69
CA ALA A 319 24.18 -7.94 -4.13
C ALA A 319 23.99 -9.04 -5.19
N VAL A 320 24.85 -9.07 -6.22
CA VAL A 320 24.82 -10.11 -7.25
C VAL A 320 25.21 -11.48 -6.70
N ALA A 321 26.17 -11.57 -5.79
CA ALA A 321 26.53 -12.84 -5.14
C ALA A 321 25.35 -13.43 -4.34
N ASN A 322 24.61 -12.57 -3.62
CA ASN A 322 23.43 -12.97 -2.84
C ASN A 322 22.27 -13.38 -3.76
N ALA A 323 21.98 -12.59 -4.80
CA ALA A 323 20.97 -12.96 -5.80
C ALA A 323 21.31 -14.28 -6.51
N LYS A 324 22.59 -14.49 -6.87
CA LYS A 324 23.10 -15.75 -7.40
C LYS A 324 22.85 -16.91 -6.43
N LYS A 325 23.15 -16.74 -5.14
CA LYS A 325 22.94 -17.77 -4.12
C LYS A 325 21.46 -18.17 -4.02
N GLU A 326 20.56 -17.19 -4.05
CA GLU A 326 19.11 -17.42 -4.01
C GLU A 326 18.62 -18.16 -5.26
N LEU A 327 19.07 -17.78 -6.44
CA LEU A 327 18.73 -18.46 -7.71
C LEU A 327 19.23 -19.91 -7.74
N LEU A 328 20.48 -20.15 -7.32
CA LEU A 328 21.03 -21.51 -7.21
C LEU A 328 20.22 -22.37 -6.23
N GLY A 329 19.84 -21.80 -5.08
CA GLY A 329 18.98 -22.45 -4.09
C GLY A 329 17.59 -22.83 -4.64
N ASN A 330 17.13 -22.16 -5.69
CA ASN A 330 15.85 -22.40 -6.37
C ASN A 330 16.01 -23.15 -7.71
N GLY A 331 17.14 -23.82 -7.91
CA GLY A 331 17.35 -24.74 -9.04
C GLY A 331 17.71 -24.06 -10.37
N TYR A 332 18.06 -22.78 -10.37
CA TYR A 332 18.55 -22.11 -11.58
C TYR A 332 20.00 -22.53 -11.87
N LYS A 333 20.32 -22.73 -13.16
CA LYS A 333 21.66 -23.10 -13.62
C LYS A 333 22.41 -21.87 -14.11
N GLN A 334 23.65 -21.68 -13.65
CA GLN A 334 24.51 -20.62 -14.19
C GLN A 334 24.95 -20.97 -15.60
N LEU A 335 24.79 -20.03 -16.53
CA LEU A 335 25.37 -20.07 -17.86
C LEU A 335 26.53 -19.08 -17.94
N PHE A 336 27.58 -19.44 -18.68
CA PHE A 336 28.74 -18.58 -18.90
C PHE A 336 28.68 -17.98 -20.29
N SER A 337 28.92 -16.67 -20.41
CA SER A 337 28.78 -15.96 -21.69
C SER A 337 29.72 -16.47 -22.78
N GLY A 338 30.88 -17.02 -22.40
CA GLY A 338 31.87 -17.57 -23.34
C GLY A 338 31.60 -18.98 -23.84
N GLU A 339 30.56 -19.65 -23.33
CA GLU A 339 30.20 -21.02 -23.70
C GLU A 339 28.99 -21.06 -24.61
N ALA A 340 28.85 -22.13 -25.40
CA ALA A 340 27.60 -22.40 -26.12
C ALA A 340 26.50 -22.77 -25.12
N TRP A 341 25.31 -22.18 -25.25
CA TRP A 341 24.21 -22.43 -24.32
C TRP A 341 23.33 -23.55 -24.82
N GLN A 342 23.01 -24.48 -23.93
CA GLN A 342 22.02 -25.52 -24.13
C GLN A 342 20.78 -25.16 -23.30
N ILE A 343 19.83 -24.49 -23.94
CA ILE A 343 18.60 -24.04 -23.29
C ILE A 343 17.42 -24.92 -23.71
N GLU A 344 16.54 -25.22 -22.77
CA GLU A 344 15.37 -26.04 -22.99
C GLU A 344 14.11 -25.33 -22.50
N ARG A 345 12.95 -25.70 -23.06
CA ARG A 345 11.65 -25.19 -22.59
C ARG A 345 11.42 -25.56 -21.14
N GLY A 346 10.95 -24.61 -20.32
CA GLY A 346 10.82 -24.78 -18.88
C GLY A 346 12.14 -24.75 -18.10
N GLY A 347 13.29 -24.57 -18.78
CA GLY A 347 14.59 -24.47 -18.15
C GLY A 347 14.78 -23.15 -17.39
N LYS A 348 15.55 -23.21 -16.30
CA LYS A 348 15.83 -22.10 -15.39
C LYS A 348 17.32 -21.77 -15.42
N TYR A 349 17.67 -20.55 -15.81
CA TYR A 349 19.06 -20.15 -16.04
C TYR A 349 19.36 -18.75 -15.53
N PHE A 350 20.65 -18.45 -15.34
CA PHE A 350 21.10 -17.07 -15.16
C PHE A 350 22.53 -16.86 -15.67
N VAL A 351 22.85 -15.61 -16.01
CA VAL A 351 24.17 -15.18 -16.44
C VAL A 351 24.59 -14.00 -15.57
N THR A 352 25.88 -13.93 -15.24
CA THR A 352 26.46 -12.76 -14.55
C THR A 352 27.46 -12.07 -15.45
N LYS A 353 27.50 -10.73 -15.42
CA LYS A 353 28.53 -9.93 -16.10
C LYS A 353 29.32 -9.14 -15.07
N ASN A 354 30.65 -9.19 -15.16
CA ASN A 354 31.58 -8.48 -14.27
C ASN A 354 31.43 -8.81 -12.76
N HIS A 355 30.63 -9.83 -12.42
CA HIS A 355 30.19 -10.10 -11.05
C HIS A 355 29.35 -8.99 -10.40
N SER A 356 28.96 -7.96 -11.15
CA SER A 356 28.16 -6.83 -10.66
C SER A 356 26.81 -6.70 -11.35
N SER A 357 26.56 -7.39 -12.47
CA SER A 357 25.22 -7.51 -13.06
C SER A 357 24.77 -8.96 -13.14
N LEU A 358 23.46 -9.19 -13.06
CA LEU A 358 22.85 -10.51 -13.09
C LEU A 358 21.60 -10.52 -13.97
N PHE A 359 21.48 -11.54 -14.82
CA PHE A 359 20.35 -11.72 -15.73
C PHE A 359 19.82 -13.13 -15.57
N ALA A 360 18.69 -13.29 -14.88
CA ALA A 360 18.02 -14.56 -14.69
C ALA A 360 16.87 -14.70 -15.68
N PHE A 361 16.64 -15.92 -16.17
CA PHE A 361 15.54 -16.21 -17.08
C PHE A 361 14.99 -17.62 -16.90
N GLU A 362 13.68 -17.74 -17.08
CA GLU A 362 12.95 -19.00 -17.09
C GLU A 362 12.20 -19.14 -18.41
N ILE A 363 12.54 -20.18 -19.17
CA ILE A 363 12.01 -20.38 -20.52
C ILE A 363 10.55 -20.81 -20.45
N GLY A 364 9.67 -20.05 -21.11
CA GLY A 364 8.24 -20.33 -21.16
C GLY A 364 7.91 -21.61 -21.91
N SER A 365 6.70 -22.12 -21.71
CA SER A 365 6.21 -23.31 -22.43
C SER A 365 5.71 -23.00 -23.85
N GLY A 366 5.30 -21.75 -24.12
CA GLY A 366 4.72 -21.33 -25.41
C GLY A 366 5.77 -20.93 -26.46
N GLU A 367 5.30 -20.62 -27.67
CA GLU A 367 6.19 -20.24 -28.78
C GLU A 367 6.72 -18.82 -28.60
N ILE A 368 8.05 -18.66 -28.57
CA ILE A 368 8.68 -17.40 -28.17
C ILE A 368 8.34 -16.23 -29.10
N ALA A 369 8.12 -16.50 -30.39
CA ALA A 369 7.75 -15.49 -31.38
C ALA A 369 6.33 -14.91 -31.15
N GLU A 370 5.43 -15.71 -30.57
CA GLU A 370 4.04 -15.32 -30.31
C GLU A 370 3.86 -14.77 -28.89
N GLU A 371 4.59 -15.35 -27.94
CA GLU A 371 4.45 -15.07 -26.51
C GLU A 371 5.37 -13.94 -26.04
N GLY A 372 6.59 -13.85 -26.58
CA GLY A 372 7.59 -12.87 -26.17
C GLY A 372 8.11 -13.05 -24.73
N PHE A 373 8.55 -11.94 -24.16
CA PHE A 373 9.22 -11.85 -22.87
C PHE A 373 8.47 -10.98 -21.86
N LYS A 374 8.59 -11.35 -20.58
CA LYS A 374 8.23 -10.50 -19.45
C LYS A 374 9.50 -10.13 -18.71
N ILE A 375 9.84 -8.85 -18.69
CA ILE A 375 11.13 -8.39 -18.18
C ILE A 375 10.89 -7.46 -17.01
N VAL A 376 11.54 -7.71 -15.87
CA VAL A 376 11.72 -6.71 -14.81
C VAL A 376 13.20 -6.35 -14.78
N CYS A 377 13.48 -5.06 -14.88
CA CYS A 377 14.82 -4.49 -14.81
C CYS A 377 14.98 -3.71 -13.50
N ALA A 378 16.17 -3.75 -12.91
CA ALA A 378 16.58 -2.99 -11.72
C ALA A 378 18.10 -2.75 -11.77
N HIS A 379 18.68 -2.05 -10.80
CA HIS A 379 20.14 -1.97 -10.65
C HIS A 379 20.67 -2.39 -9.27
N SER A 380 21.96 -2.72 -9.24
CA SER A 380 22.65 -3.28 -8.06
C SER A 380 23.61 -2.31 -7.38
N ASP A 381 23.94 -1.21 -8.06
CA ASP A 381 24.80 -0.16 -7.53
C ASP A 381 24.00 0.96 -6.88
N SER A 382 24.70 1.69 -6.02
CA SER A 382 24.19 2.86 -5.30
C SER A 382 25.33 3.86 -5.12
N PRO A 383 25.04 5.15 -4.87
CA PRO A 383 26.07 6.16 -4.67
C PRO A 383 26.96 5.85 -3.47
N THR A 384 28.26 6.00 -3.61
CA THR A 384 29.24 5.64 -2.58
C THR A 384 30.62 6.29 -2.83
N PHE A 385 31.65 5.87 -2.12
CA PHE A 385 33.03 6.26 -2.28
C PHE A 385 33.88 5.04 -2.65
N LYS A 386 34.55 5.08 -3.80
CA LYS A 386 35.50 4.07 -4.25
C LYS A 386 36.90 4.38 -3.73
N ILE A 387 37.60 3.39 -3.20
CA ILE A 387 39.00 3.54 -2.75
C ILE A 387 39.92 3.56 -3.97
N LYS A 388 40.81 4.56 -4.06
CA LYS A 388 41.77 4.69 -5.16
C LYS A 388 42.93 3.70 -4.98
N PRO A 389 43.62 3.28 -6.07
CA PRO A 389 44.72 2.31 -5.99
C PRO A 389 45.82 2.70 -4.99
N ASN A 390 46.23 3.97 -5.01
CA ASN A 390 47.18 4.54 -4.05
C ASN A 390 46.43 5.36 -2.99
N ALA A 391 45.82 4.66 -2.04
CA ALA A 391 44.89 5.27 -1.09
C ALA A 391 45.55 5.95 0.12
N ALA A 392 46.69 5.46 0.61
CA ALA A 392 47.25 5.89 1.89
C ALA A 392 47.68 7.37 1.88
N MET A 393 47.02 8.20 2.69
CA MET A 393 47.31 9.63 2.81
C MET A 393 47.60 10.00 4.27
N PRO A 394 48.89 10.06 4.67
CA PRO A 394 49.28 10.55 5.99
C PRO A 394 48.92 12.03 6.16
N VAL A 395 48.41 12.39 7.34
CA VAL A 395 48.06 13.76 7.70
C VAL A 395 48.82 14.15 8.96
N ALA A 396 49.67 15.17 8.82
CA ALA A 396 50.49 15.75 9.90
C ALA A 396 51.31 14.71 10.70
N GLY A 397 51.62 13.55 10.12
CA GLY A 397 52.31 12.45 10.81
C GLY A 397 51.51 11.82 11.96
N LYS A 398 50.20 12.07 12.05
CA LYS A 398 49.34 11.60 13.16
C LYS A 398 48.17 10.73 12.72
N TYR A 399 47.59 10.99 11.56
CA TYR A 399 46.43 10.26 11.07
C TYR A 399 46.69 9.69 9.68
N LEU A 400 46.01 8.60 9.35
CA LEU A 400 45.95 8.06 8.00
C LEU A 400 44.53 8.24 7.44
N LYS A 401 44.44 8.97 6.33
CA LYS A 401 43.25 9.01 5.49
C LYS A 401 43.38 8.01 4.34
N LEU A 402 42.24 7.57 3.81
CA LEU A 402 42.19 6.90 2.52
C LEU A 402 41.74 7.88 1.42
N ASN A 403 42.46 7.89 0.31
CA ASN A 403 42.10 8.61 -0.89
C ASN A 403 40.95 7.87 -1.56
N THR A 404 39.80 8.54 -1.66
CA THR A 404 38.59 7.99 -2.25
C THR A 404 38.12 8.85 -3.42
N GLU A 405 37.27 8.27 -4.25
CA GLU A 405 36.57 8.93 -5.33
C GLU A 405 35.07 8.78 -5.13
N VAL A 406 34.31 9.84 -5.40
CA VAL A 406 32.84 9.78 -5.35
C VAL A 406 32.32 8.97 -6.54
N TYR A 407 31.47 7.99 -6.25
CA TYR A 407 30.73 7.21 -7.21
C TYR A 407 29.24 7.60 -7.14
N GLY A 408 28.62 7.89 -8.29
CA GLY A 408 27.24 8.36 -8.36
C GLY A 408 27.03 9.78 -7.82
N GLY A 409 25.78 10.09 -7.47
CA GLY A 409 25.37 11.40 -6.94
C GLY A 409 24.97 11.39 -5.46
N PRO A 410 25.85 11.02 -4.50
CA PRO A 410 25.47 10.89 -3.10
C PRO A 410 25.16 12.25 -2.45
N ILE A 411 24.26 12.24 -1.46
CA ILE A 411 24.08 13.37 -0.53
C ILE A 411 25.26 13.37 0.45
N MET A 412 26.35 14.04 0.08
CA MET A 412 27.65 13.99 0.80
C MET A 412 27.55 14.26 2.31
N TYR A 413 26.66 15.16 2.74
CA TYR A 413 26.49 15.50 4.15
C TYR A 413 26.09 14.31 5.03
N THR A 414 25.37 13.36 4.47
CA THR A 414 24.80 12.24 5.22
C THR A 414 25.89 11.23 5.62
N TRP A 415 27.04 11.26 4.96
CA TRP A 415 28.18 10.36 5.17
C TRP A 415 29.14 10.79 6.28
N PHE A 416 29.04 12.03 6.76
CA PHE A 416 29.87 12.50 7.87
C PHE A 416 29.52 11.79 9.17
N ASP A 417 30.54 11.58 10.00
CA ASP A 417 30.44 11.12 11.39
C ASP A 417 29.67 9.79 11.57
N ARG A 418 29.59 8.99 10.51
CA ARG A 418 29.05 7.62 10.52
C ARG A 418 30.17 6.59 10.68
N PRO A 419 29.95 5.50 11.44
CA PRO A 419 30.81 4.33 11.35
C PRO A 419 30.73 3.72 9.95
N LEU A 420 31.83 3.80 9.21
CA LEU A 420 31.94 3.24 7.87
C LEU A 420 32.84 2.00 7.87
N SER A 421 32.56 1.10 6.96
CA SER A 421 33.41 -0.04 6.62
C SER A 421 33.68 -0.04 5.11
N MET A 422 34.44 -1.02 4.63
CA MET A 422 34.72 -1.20 3.21
C MET A 422 34.51 -2.66 2.80
N ALA A 423 34.10 -2.84 1.56
CA ALA A 423 33.91 -4.16 0.95
C ALA A 423 34.09 -4.05 -0.57
N GLY A 424 34.22 -5.19 -1.24
CA GLY A 424 34.25 -5.24 -2.69
C GLY A 424 34.91 -6.50 -3.22
N ARG A 425 35.67 -6.38 -4.32
CA ARG A 425 36.38 -7.50 -4.94
C ARG A 425 37.87 -7.25 -5.03
N VAL A 426 38.64 -8.32 -5.00
CA VAL A 426 40.09 -8.34 -5.11
C VAL A 426 40.50 -9.27 -6.25
N MET A 427 41.42 -8.79 -7.07
CA MET A 427 42.00 -9.53 -8.19
C MET A 427 43.28 -10.20 -7.72
N LEU A 428 43.30 -11.51 -7.75
CA LEU A 428 44.43 -12.33 -7.34
C LEU A 428 45.15 -12.93 -8.56
N ARG A 429 46.44 -13.18 -8.39
CA ARG A 429 47.27 -13.92 -9.35
C ARG A 429 46.64 -15.28 -9.63
N SER A 430 46.66 -15.66 -10.90
CA SER A 430 46.26 -16.99 -11.35
C SER A 430 47.34 -17.57 -12.27
N LEU A 431 47.17 -18.83 -12.66
CA LEU A 431 48.04 -19.48 -13.65
C LEU A 431 47.95 -18.84 -15.04
N ASN A 432 46.89 -18.07 -15.33
CA ASN A 432 46.71 -17.38 -16.60
C ASN A 432 46.62 -15.86 -16.39
N PRO A 433 47.63 -15.07 -16.82
CA PRO A 433 47.66 -13.63 -16.60
C PRO A 433 46.50 -12.87 -17.29
N LEU A 434 45.86 -13.45 -18.32
CA LEU A 434 44.67 -12.87 -18.95
C LEU A 434 43.37 -13.17 -18.20
N LYS A 435 43.42 -13.97 -17.14
CA LYS A 435 42.28 -14.39 -16.32
C LYS A 435 42.67 -14.38 -14.82
N PRO A 436 42.85 -13.20 -14.21
CA PRO A 436 43.08 -13.13 -12.76
C PRO A 436 41.91 -13.78 -12.00
N ALA A 437 42.20 -14.37 -10.84
CA ALA A 437 41.16 -14.92 -9.98
C ALA A 437 40.46 -13.76 -9.26
N THR A 438 39.13 -13.82 -9.16
CA THR A 438 38.36 -12.80 -8.44
C THR A 438 37.83 -13.40 -7.14
N GLN A 439 38.06 -12.70 -6.03
CA GLN A 439 37.48 -13.02 -4.73
C GLN A 439 36.82 -11.78 -4.12
N PHE A 440 35.86 -11.98 -3.22
CA PHE A 440 35.15 -10.90 -2.54
C PHE A 440 35.61 -10.78 -1.09
N VAL A 441 35.65 -9.55 -0.59
CA VAL A 441 36.04 -9.23 0.77
C VAL A 441 35.03 -8.26 1.38
N ASN A 442 34.68 -8.52 2.64
CA ASN A 442 33.89 -7.62 3.47
C ASN A 442 34.46 -7.68 4.89
N PHE A 443 34.92 -6.54 5.40
CA PHE A 443 35.59 -6.45 6.70
C PHE A 443 34.65 -6.64 7.91
N LYS A 444 33.33 -6.55 7.70
CA LYS A 444 32.27 -6.80 8.71
C LYS A 444 32.49 -6.15 10.09
N ARG A 445 33.24 -5.04 10.14
CA ARG A 445 33.46 -4.20 11.33
C ARG A 445 33.61 -2.74 10.92
N PRO A 446 33.30 -1.75 11.80
CA PRO A 446 33.53 -0.35 11.49
C PRO A 446 35.03 -0.07 11.51
N LEU A 447 35.53 0.54 10.44
CA LEU A 447 36.96 0.79 10.24
C LEU A 447 37.30 2.27 10.16
N MET A 448 36.35 3.10 9.72
CA MET A 448 36.65 4.47 9.36
C MET A 448 35.47 5.41 9.59
N VAL A 449 35.77 6.70 9.59
CA VAL A 449 34.78 7.78 9.66
C VAL A 449 35.24 8.92 8.75
N ILE A 450 34.31 9.62 8.12
CA ILE A 450 34.57 10.92 7.49
C ILE A 450 34.23 11.98 8.54
N PRO A 451 35.21 12.61 9.21
CA PRO A 451 34.92 13.53 10.30
C PRO A 451 34.42 14.88 9.78
N HIS A 452 33.31 15.39 10.31
CA HIS A 452 32.89 16.77 10.03
C HIS A 452 33.76 17.76 10.83
N ILE A 453 33.97 18.96 10.26
CA ILE A 453 34.62 20.04 11.01
C ILE A 453 33.67 20.60 12.08
N ALA A 454 34.19 20.85 13.29
CA ALA A 454 33.36 21.40 14.36
C ALA A 454 32.78 22.78 13.99
N ILE A 455 31.52 23.03 14.36
CA ILE A 455 30.79 24.28 14.10
C ILE A 455 31.56 25.53 14.58
N HIS A 456 32.39 25.43 15.61
CA HIS A 456 33.20 26.54 16.10
C HIS A 456 34.18 27.10 15.06
N PHE A 457 34.62 26.26 14.11
CA PHE A 457 35.49 26.65 12.98
C PHE A 457 34.69 27.02 11.72
N ASN A 458 33.39 26.68 11.65
CA ASN A 458 32.48 27.13 10.61
C ASN A 458 31.10 27.43 11.21
N ARG A 459 30.96 28.61 11.82
CA ARG A 459 29.74 28.99 12.56
C ARG A 459 28.51 29.14 11.66
N ALA A 460 28.72 29.36 10.36
CA ALA A 460 27.66 29.59 9.39
C ALA A 460 27.17 28.29 8.71
N VAL A 461 27.67 27.10 9.09
CA VAL A 461 27.34 25.84 8.40
C VAL A 461 25.85 25.53 8.33
N ASN A 462 25.07 25.90 9.35
CA ASN A 462 23.63 25.67 9.37
C ASN A 462 22.84 26.70 8.56
N ASP A 463 23.38 27.93 8.42
CA ASP A 463 22.68 29.05 7.76
C ASP A 463 23.02 29.14 6.27
N GLN A 464 24.26 28.83 5.91
CA GLN A 464 24.82 29.02 4.57
C GLN A 464 25.30 27.71 3.92
N GLY A 465 25.27 26.60 4.68
CA GLY A 465 25.92 25.36 4.28
C GLY A 465 27.45 25.44 4.35
N ASN A 466 28.10 24.38 3.89
CA ASN A 466 29.53 24.27 3.71
C ASN A 466 29.82 23.71 2.29
N PRO A 467 30.48 24.47 1.40
CA PRO A 467 30.85 23.95 0.08
C PRO A 467 31.93 22.86 0.25
N LEU A 468 31.55 21.60 0.01
CA LEU A 468 32.40 20.44 0.25
C LEU A 468 33.28 20.12 -0.96
N SER A 469 34.58 19.94 -0.74
CA SER A 469 35.49 19.35 -1.71
C SER A 469 35.52 17.83 -1.58
N LYS A 470 35.09 17.14 -2.65
CA LYS A 470 35.13 15.67 -2.76
C LYS A 470 36.53 15.08 -2.50
N GLN A 471 37.58 15.80 -2.90
CA GLN A 471 38.98 15.33 -2.81
C GLN A 471 39.65 15.66 -1.47
N LYS A 472 39.06 16.53 -0.64
CA LYS A 472 39.68 17.02 0.60
C LYS A 472 38.84 16.70 1.83
N ASP A 473 37.56 17.03 1.78
CA ASP A 473 36.67 17.04 2.94
C ASP A 473 35.95 15.70 3.10
N MET A 474 35.78 14.93 2.02
CA MET A 474 35.08 13.64 2.02
C MET A 474 36.00 12.41 2.15
N LEU A 475 37.24 12.61 2.60
CA LEU A 475 38.20 11.51 2.75
C LEU A 475 38.10 10.87 4.15
N PRO A 476 37.87 9.55 4.25
CA PRO A 476 37.73 8.87 5.53
C PRO A 476 39.08 8.74 6.25
N VAL A 477 39.05 8.84 7.57
CA VAL A 477 40.17 8.54 8.48
C VAL A 477 40.03 7.08 8.95
N ILE A 478 41.09 6.28 8.80
CA ILE A 478 41.08 4.85 9.13
C ILE A 478 42.00 4.47 10.30
N ALA A 479 43.08 5.23 10.54
CA ALA A 479 44.05 4.88 11.57
C ALA A 479 44.79 6.10 12.13
N MET A 480 45.40 5.93 13.31
CA MET A 480 46.42 6.82 13.84
C MET A 480 47.81 6.28 13.51
N ILE A 481 48.74 7.18 13.18
CA ILE A 481 50.14 6.87 12.95
C ILE A 481 50.87 6.94 14.29
N ASN A 482 51.53 5.84 14.67
CA ASN A 482 52.34 5.69 15.89
C ASN A 482 53.66 4.97 15.57
N GLU A 483 54.49 4.69 16.56
CA GLU A 483 55.82 4.06 16.37
C GLU A 483 55.74 2.65 15.77
N THR A 484 54.62 1.95 15.97
CA THR A 484 54.37 0.61 15.42
C THR A 484 53.64 0.62 14.07
N PHE A 485 53.29 1.81 13.54
CA PHE A 485 52.52 1.93 12.31
C PHE A 485 53.40 1.70 11.08
N GLU A 486 53.13 0.60 10.36
CA GLU A 486 53.79 0.33 9.10
C GLU A 486 53.02 0.97 7.93
N LYS A 487 53.63 2.00 7.34
CA LYS A 487 52.99 2.81 6.29
C LYS A 487 52.96 2.10 4.94
N ASP A 488 53.99 1.33 4.63
CA ASP A 488 54.18 0.77 3.29
C ASP A 488 53.21 -0.39 3.04
N ASN A 489 52.45 -0.28 1.95
CA ASN A 489 51.42 -1.23 1.54
C ASN A 489 50.33 -1.49 2.59
N TYR A 490 50.08 -0.54 3.50
CA TYR A 490 49.11 -0.70 4.60
C TYR A 490 47.76 -1.29 4.16
N LEU A 491 47.16 -0.74 3.10
CA LEU A 491 45.86 -1.23 2.62
C LEU A 491 45.94 -2.65 2.03
N ILE A 492 47.00 -2.96 1.29
CA ILE A 492 47.21 -4.30 0.70
C ILE A 492 47.42 -5.34 1.80
N LYS A 493 48.20 -5.02 2.85
CA LYS A 493 48.37 -5.85 4.04
C LYS A 493 47.03 -6.13 4.73
N LEU A 494 46.27 -5.07 4.96
CA LEU A 494 44.96 -5.17 5.60
C LEU A 494 44.00 -6.06 4.80
N ILE A 495 44.00 -5.96 3.46
CA ILE A 495 43.22 -6.84 2.58
C ILE A 495 43.73 -8.30 2.65
N ALA A 496 45.05 -8.48 2.57
CA ALA A 496 45.69 -9.79 2.60
C ALA A 496 45.39 -10.54 3.90
N GLU A 497 45.48 -9.86 5.04
CA GLU A 497 45.12 -10.39 6.36
C GLU A 497 43.64 -10.75 6.46
N GLU A 498 42.75 -9.89 5.98
CA GLU A 498 41.30 -10.14 6.01
C GLU A 498 40.90 -11.38 5.19
N MET A 499 41.59 -11.59 4.07
CA MET A 499 41.30 -12.69 3.14
C MET A 499 42.12 -13.95 3.41
N GLY A 500 43.16 -13.87 4.25
CA GLY A 500 44.11 -14.97 4.47
C GLY A 500 44.94 -15.34 3.23
N VAL A 501 45.33 -14.35 2.42
CA VAL A 501 46.11 -14.53 1.17
C VAL A 501 47.47 -13.85 1.25
N GLY A 502 48.42 -14.23 0.39
CA GLY A 502 49.71 -13.53 0.27
C GLY A 502 49.54 -12.12 -0.31
N GLN A 503 50.32 -11.15 0.15
CA GLN A 503 50.29 -9.77 -0.38
C GLN A 503 50.72 -9.73 -1.86
N GLU A 504 51.68 -10.58 -2.22
CA GLU A 504 52.24 -10.77 -3.56
C GLU A 504 51.26 -11.40 -4.56
N ASP A 505 50.18 -12.00 -4.05
CA ASP A 505 49.11 -12.56 -4.86
C ASP A 505 48.07 -11.50 -5.23
N ILE A 506 47.96 -10.40 -4.49
CA ILE A 506 47.03 -9.31 -4.79
C ILE A 506 47.56 -8.48 -5.96
N LEU A 507 46.81 -8.44 -7.06
CA LEU A 507 47.14 -7.67 -8.25
C LEU A 507 46.45 -6.30 -8.26
N ASP A 508 45.17 -6.26 -7.87
CA ASP A 508 44.35 -5.04 -7.85
C ASP A 508 43.08 -5.27 -7.01
N PHE A 509 42.31 -4.21 -6.76
CA PHE A 509 41.03 -4.29 -6.05
C PHE A 509 40.02 -3.24 -6.52
N ASP A 510 38.73 -3.55 -6.35
CA ASP A 510 37.64 -2.59 -6.42
C ASP A 510 36.91 -2.61 -5.07
N LEU A 511 37.25 -1.68 -4.19
CA LEU A 511 36.63 -1.54 -2.86
C LEU A 511 35.85 -0.24 -2.76
N THR A 512 34.68 -0.30 -2.15
CA THR A 512 33.83 0.86 -1.85
C THR A 512 33.49 0.93 -0.37
N LEU A 513 33.12 2.12 0.09
CA LEU A 513 32.67 2.34 1.46
C LEU A 513 31.19 1.98 1.63
N TYR A 514 30.80 1.65 2.86
CA TYR A 514 29.39 1.53 3.24
C TYR A 514 29.20 1.88 4.73
N GLU A 515 28.01 2.37 5.10
CA GLU A 515 27.62 2.53 6.51
C GLU A 515 27.54 1.15 7.17
N TYR A 516 28.27 0.96 8.26
CA TYR A 516 28.35 -0.33 8.94
C TYR A 516 27.05 -0.71 9.65
N GLU A 517 26.31 0.29 10.15
CA GLU A 517 25.07 0.06 10.89
C GLU A 517 24.01 -0.58 10.00
N LYS A 518 23.38 -1.64 10.52
CA LYS A 518 22.29 -2.32 9.83
C LYS A 518 21.06 -1.41 9.73
N GLY A 519 20.33 -1.53 8.62
CA GLY A 519 19.02 -0.92 8.45
C GLY A 519 18.02 -1.38 9.51
N CYS A 520 16.91 -0.67 9.64
CA CYS A 520 15.85 -0.99 10.60
C CYS A 520 14.48 -0.61 10.07
N LEU A 521 13.44 -1.13 10.73
CA LEU A 521 12.10 -0.56 10.62
C LEU A 521 11.93 0.51 11.70
N PHE A 522 11.18 1.57 11.40
CA PHE A 522 10.89 2.63 12.37
C PHE A 522 9.50 3.23 12.14
N GLY A 523 9.12 4.19 13.01
CA GLY A 523 7.76 4.68 13.12
C GLY A 523 7.02 3.97 14.25
N VAL A 524 5.96 4.59 14.78
CA VAL A 524 5.21 4.05 15.93
C VAL A 524 4.64 2.66 15.61
N ASN A 525 4.35 2.38 14.34
CA ASN A 525 3.80 1.09 13.90
C ASN A 525 4.79 0.26 13.06
N GLU A 526 6.08 0.61 13.04
CA GLU A 526 7.07 0.05 12.11
C GLU A 526 6.65 0.21 10.63
N GLU A 527 6.11 1.39 10.28
CA GLU A 527 5.57 1.66 8.94
C GLU A 527 6.62 2.12 7.92
N PHE A 528 7.85 2.40 8.37
CA PHE A 528 8.95 2.87 7.53
C PHE A 528 10.14 1.92 7.56
N ILE A 529 10.87 1.87 6.45
CA ILE A 529 12.16 1.20 6.30
C ILE A 529 13.25 2.27 6.27
N SER A 530 14.24 2.19 7.17
CA SER A 530 15.44 3.02 7.12
C SER A 530 16.65 2.15 6.81
N SER A 531 17.24 2.32 5.63
CA SER A 531 18.41 1.57 5.18
C SER A 531 19.19 2.38 4.16
N GLY A 532 20.50 2.17 4.06
CA GLY A 532 21.23 2.61 2.87
C GLY A 532 20.89 1.74 1.67
N LYS A 533 21.08 2.25 0.45
CA LYS A 533 20.95 1.48 -0.81
C LYS A 533 19.55 0.89 -1.04
N LEU A 534 18.49 1.49 -0.50
CA LEU A 534 17.14 1.19 -0.97
C LEU A 534 17.06 1.46 -2.46
N ASP A 535 17.67 2.56 -2.89
CA ASP A 535 18.00 2.83 -4.28
C ASP A 535 19.25 2.03 -4.73
N ASP A 536 19.14 0.98 -5.54
CA ASP A 536 17.90 0.33 -6.02
C ASP A 536 17.82 -1.15 -5.61
N LEU A 537 18.50 -1.51 -4.51
CA LEU A 537 18.41 -2.88 -4.00
C LEU A 537 16.99 -3.25 -3.55
N ALA A 538 16.12 -2.27 -3.31
CA ALA A 538 14.70 -2.51 -3.08
C ALA A 538 14.02 -3.13 -4.32
N MET A 539 14.18 -2.56 -5.53
CA MET A 539 13.58 -3.14 -6.72
C MET A 539 14.30 -4.40 -7.18
N ALA A 540 15.63 -4.47 -7.03
CA ALA A 540 16.39 -5.69 -7.32
C ALA A 540 15.94 -6.87 -6.43
N HIS A 541 15.75 -6.63 -5.13
CA HIS A 541 15.23 -7.62 -4.20
C HIS A 541 13.77 -7.99 -4.52
N ALA A 542 12.92 -7.00 -4.78
CA ALA A 542 11.51 -7.26 -5.12
C ALA A 542 11.37 -8.08 -6.40
N GLY A 543 12.13 -7.72 -7.44
CA GLY A 543 12.22 -8.45 -8.70
C GLY A 543 12.70 -9.88 -8.50
N LEU A 544 13.73 -10.10 -7.68
CA LEU A 544 14.24 -11.43 -7.34
C LEU A 544 13.19 -12.30 -6.61
N LYS A 545 12.56 -11.77 -5.56
CA LYS A 545 11.54 -12.49 -4.79
C LYS A 545 10.35 -12.86 -5.67
N ALA A 546 9.85 -11.92 -6.45
CA ALA A 546 8.73 -12.15 -7.37
C ALA A 546 9.09 -13.15 -8.47
N PHE A 547 10.28 -13.04 -9.05
CA PHE A 547 10.74 -13.94 -10.10
C PHE A 547 10.87 -15.37 -9.61
N VAL A 548 11.46 -15.59 -8.43
CA VAL A 548 11.58 -16.92 -7.81
C VAL A 548 10.23 -17.49 -7.41
N ALA A 549 9.32 -16.67 -6.87
CA ALA A 549 7.99 -17.10 -6.43
C ALA A 549 7.00 -17.31 -7.59
N SER A 550 7.29 -16.76 -8.78
CA SER A 550 6.39 -16.83 -9.93
C SER A 550 6.18 -18.25 -10.45
N GLU A 551 4.97 -18.52 -10.93
CA GLU A 551 4.57 -19.81 -11.48
C GLU A 551 5.10 -20.02 -12.89
N LYS A 552 5.06 -21.27 -13.36
CA LYS A 552 5.37 -21.59 -14.75
C LYS A 552 4.28 -21.00 -15.65
N CYS A 553 4.67 -20.26 -16.67
CA CYS A 553 3.74 -19.68 -17.64
C CYS A 553 4.21 -19.91 -19.08
N ARG A 554 3.39 -19.48 -20.04
CA ARG A 554 3.67 -19.63 -21.47
C ARG A 554 4.76 -18.70 -21.95
N LYS A 555 4.83 -17.47 -21.42
CA LYS A 555 5.85 -16.46 -21.75
C LYS A 555 7.20 -16.76 -21.10
N THR A 556 8.29 -16.32 -21.73
CA THR A 556 9.62 -16.38 -21.11
C THR A 556 9.79 -15.23 -20.12
N LYS A 557 10.20 -15.54 -18.88
CA LYS A 557 10.38 -14.54 -17.82
C LYS A 557 11.85 -14.16 -17.72
N ILE A 558 12.15 -12.88 -17.54
CA ILE A 558 13.50 -12.35 -17.33
C ILE A 558 13.51 -11.40 -16.13
N LEU A 559 14.52 -11.53 -15.28
CA LEU A 559 14.95 -10.53 -14.30
C LEU A 559 16.33 -10.02 -14.69
N ALA A 560 16.48 -8.71 -14.91
CA ALA A 560 17.71 -8.08 -15.34
C ALA A 560 18.17 -7.04 -14.31
N ILE A 561 19.19 -7.37 -13.53
CA ILE A 561 19.80 -6.48 -12.54
C ILE A 561 21.11 -5.95 -13.14
N PHE A 562 21.11 -4.66 -13.46
CA PHE A 562 22.25 -3.96 -14.05
C PHE A 562 23.19 -3.38 -12.97
N ASP A 563 24.29 -2.80 -13.43
CA ASP A 563 25.28 -2.08 -12.62
C ASP A 563 25.61 -0.78 -13.35
N ASN A 564 26.12 0.20 -12.64
CA ASN A 564 26.51 1.51 -13.16
C ASN A 564 25.36 2.38 -13.64
N GLU A 565 24.15 2.19 -13.10
CA GLU A 565 23.04 3.11 -13.34
C GLU A 565 23.44 4.53 -12.93
N GLU A 566 23.98 4.65 -11.71
CA GLU A 566 24.32 5.90 -11.02
C GLU A 566 25.37 6.77 -11.73
N VAL A 567 26.03 6.20 -12.73
CA VAL A 567 27.08 6.86 -13.53
C VAL A 567 26.76 6.85 -15.03
N GLY A 568 25.50 6.59 -15.39
CA GLY A 568 24.95 6.73 -16.74
C GLY A 568 24.92 5.45 -17.59
N SER A 569 25.15 4.28 -17.01
CA SER A 569 24.98 2.94 -17.62
C SER A 569 25.83 2.61 -18.86
N GLY A 570 26.72 3.50 -19.32
CA GLY A 570 27.59 3.33 -20.49
C GLY A 570 28.76 2.35 -20.31
N THR A 571 28.57 1.25 -19.59
CA THR A 571 29.61 0.25 -19.28
C THR A 571 29.27 -1.11 -19.85
N LYS A 572 30.21 -2.07 -19.84
CA LYS A 572 29.98 -3.44 -20.37
C LYS A 572 28.92 -4.24 -19.61
N GLN A 573 28.52 -3.80 -18.41
CA GLN A 573 27.55 -4.47 -17.54
C GLN A 573 26.32 -3.61 -17.20
N GLY A 574 26.34 -2.31 -17.55
CA GLY A 574 25.19 -1.41 -17.41
C GLY A 574 24.19 -1.49 -18.55
N ALA A 575 23.07 -0.78 -18.41
CA ALA A 575 21.97 -0.83 -19.37
C ALA A 575 22.30 -0.28 -20.75
N GLY A 576 23.35 0.55 -20.88
CA GLY A 576 23.86 1.01 -22.18
C GLY A 576 24.61 -0.09 -22.96
N SER A 577 24.89 -1.23 -22.33
CA SER A 577 25.48 -2.41 -22.96
C SER A 577 24.43 -3.21 -23.73
N PRO A 578 24.76 -3.81 -24.89
CA PRO A 578 23.89 -4.75 -25.60
C PRO A 578 23.65 -6.07 -24.86
N ILE A 579 24.10 -6.22 -23.60
CA ILE A 579 24.09 -7.50 -22.88
C ILE A 579 22.69 -8.12 -22.77
N LEU A 580 21.65 -7.33 -22.46
CA LEU A 580 20.28 -7.85 -22.38
C LEU A 580 19.78 -8.26 -23.77
N ARG A 581 20.02 -7.43 -24.79
CA ARG A 581 19.71 -7.75 -26.20
C ARG A 581 20.38 -9.04 -26.63
N THR A 582 21.68 -9.21 -26.35
CA THR A 582 22.43 -10.44 -26.65
C THR A 582 21.88 -11.64 -25.90
N ILE A 583 21.44 -11.50 -24.66
CA ILE A 583 20.80 -12.61 -23.91
C ILE A 583 19.50 -13.02 -24.60
N ILE A 584 18.65 -12.07 -24.96
CA ILE A 584 17.39 -12.32 -25.66
C ILE A 584 17.64 -13.00 -27.01
N GLU A 585 18.59 -12.51 -27.81
CA GLU A 585 19.01 -13.13 -29.06
C GLU A 585 19.44 -14.59 -28.87
N ARG A 586 20.27 -14.85 -27.87
CA ARG A 586 20.74 -16.20 -27.56
C ARG A 586 19.63 -17.11 -27.06
N ILE A 587 18.61 -16.57 -26.38
CA ILE A 587 17.42 -17.34 -26.00
C ILE A 587 16.62 -17.72 -27.26
N VAL A 588 16.32 -16.76 -28.13
CA VAL A 588 15.54 -17.03 -29.35
C VAL A 588 16.27 -18.02 -30.25
N PHE A 589 17.54 -17.79 -30.55
CA PHE A 589 18.32 -18.64 -31.45
C PHE A 589 18.65 -20.00 -30.82
N GLY A 590 18.88 -20.05 -29.52
CA GLY A 590 19.11 -21.31 -28.80
C GLY A 590 17.88 -22.22 -28.77
N LEU A 591 16.68 -21.67 -28.92
CA LEU A 591 15.43 -22.42 -29.10
C LEU A 591 15.12 -22.73 -30.58
N GLY A 592 16.04 -22.43 -31.50
CA GLY A 592 15.90 -22.67 -32.94
C GLY A 592 15.14 -21.58 -33.70
N GLY A 593 14.82 -20.45 -33.05
CA GLY A 593 14.17 -19.31 -33.68
C GLY A 593 15.09 -18.60 -34.70
N LYS A 594 14.48 -17.91 -35.66
CA LYS A 594 15.15 -17.12 -36.70
C LYS A 594 15.16 -15.63 -36.32
N PRO A 595 15.90 -14.77 -37.03
CA PRO A 595 15.87 -13.32 -36.79
C PRO A 595 14.46 -12.71 -36.83
N GLU A 596 13.56 -13.22 -37.69
CA GLU A 596 12.16 -12.78 -37.71
C GLU A 596 11.42 -13.08 -36.39
N ASP A 597 11.68 -14.25 -35.79
CA ASP A 597 11.08 -14.65 -34.52
C ASP A 597 11.56 -13.76 -33.37
N LEU A 598 12.80 -13.25 -33.43
CA LEU A 598 13.32 -12.28 -32.47
C LEU A 598 12.55 -10.97 -32.52
N TYR A 599 12.31 -10.40 -33.70
CA TYR A 599 11.57 -9.14 -33.84
C TYR A 599 10.13 -9.29 -33.35
N ARG A 600 9.47 -10.39 -33.73
CA ARG A 600 8.12 -10.72 -33.25
C ARG A 600 8.10 -10.92 -31.73
N ALA A 601 9.10 -11.61 -31.17
CA ALA A 601 9.21 -11.79 -29.72
C ALA A 601 9.37 -10.44 -28.99
N ILE A 602 10.23 -9.55 -29.48
CA ILE A 602 10.41 -8.19 -28.92
C ILE A 602 9.09 -7.41 -28.96
N HIS A 603 8.38 -7.43 -30.09
CA HIS A 603 7.08 -6.78 -30.22
C HIS A 603 6.05 -7.30 -29.20
N ASN A 604 6.02 -8.61 -28.95
CA ASN A 604 5.10 -9.26 -28.02
C ASN A 604 5.55 -9.21 -26.54
N SER A 605 6.65 -8.50 -26.25
CA SER A 605 7.23 -8.37 -24.91
C SER A 605 6.75 -7.14 -24.16
N PHE A 606 6.92 -7.18 -22.84
CA PHE A 606 6.71 -6.02 -21.98
C PHE A 606 7.80 -5.93 -20.91
N MET A 607 8.31 -4.71 -20.69
CA MET A 607 9.37 -4.43 -19.74
C MET A 607 8.88 -3.52 -18.62
N ILE A 608 9.13 -3.92 -17.38
CA ILE A 608 9.05 -3.05 -16.21
C ILE A 608 10.47 -2.60 -15.89
N SER A 609 10.76 -1.32 -16.12
CA SER A 609 11.95 -0.65 -15.61
C SER A 609 11.66 -0.21 -14.18
N ALA A 610 12.16 -0.96 -13.21
CA ALA A 610 11.93 -0.70 -11.80
C ALA A 610 13.13 0.03 -11.22
N ASP A 611 12.87 1.19 -10.65
CA ASP A 611 13.81 2.01 -9.90
C ASP A 611 12.98 2.90 -8.96
N MET A 612 13.48 3.23 -7.77
CA MET A 612 12.74 3.96 -6.74
C MET A 612 12.13 5.30 -7.25
N ALA A 613 11.16 5.83 -6.49
CA ALA A 613 10.40 7.03 -6.84
C ALA A 613 10.40 8.06 -5.70
N HIS A 614 10.35 9.35 -6.04
CA HIS A 614 10.33 10.42 -5.05
C HIS A 614 8.95 10.57 -4.40
N ALA A 615 8.84 10.25 -3.11
CA ALA A 615 7.64 10.50 -2.33
C ALA A 615 7.50 11.97 -1.95
N LEU A 616 6.26 12.46 -1.79
CA LEU A 616 5.93 13.77 -1.21
C LEU A 616 6.71 13.96 0.09
N HIS A 617 7.62 14.94 0.10
CA HIS A 617 8.41 15.25 1.26
C HIS A 617 7.63 16.19 2.19
N PRO A 618 7.35 15.81 3.45
CA PRO A 618 6.46 16.59 4.33
C PRO A 618 6.97 18.00 4.65
N ASN A 619 8.28 18.20 4.62
CA ASN A 619 8.91 19.51 4.87
C ASN A 619 9.24 20.33 3.60
N TYR A 620 9.03 19.78 2.41
CA TYR A 620 9.39 20.41 1.12
C TYR A 620 8.31 20.16 0.07
N VAL A 621 7.04 20.33 0.45
CA VAL A 621 5.88 20.02 -0.40
C VAL A 621 5.91 20.81 -1.71
N GLU A 622 6.51 22.00 -1.72
CA GLU A 622 6.67 22.88 -2.88
C GLU A 622 7.61 22.32 -3.97
N LYS A 623 8.38 21.27 -3.67
CA LYS A 623 9.25 20.59 -4.65
C LYS A 623 8.50 19.57 -5.52
N HIS A 624 7.26 19.25 -5.19
CA HIS A 624 6.48 18.23 -5.86
C HIS A 624 5.45 18.84 -6.82
N ASP A 625 5.04 18.05 -7.81
CA ASP A 625 3.88 18.41 -8.63
C ASP A 625 2.63 18.58 -7.73
N PRO A 626 1.82 19.63 -7.92
CA PRO A 626 0.66 19.89 -7.07
C PRO A 626 -0.42 18.81 -7.11
N THR A 627 -0.40 17.91 -8.10
CA THR A 627 -1.46 16.91 -8.33
C THR A 627 -0.98 15.46 -8.36
N ASN A 628 0.27 15.22 -8.76
CA ASN A 628 0.83 13.87 -8.94
C ASN A 628 2.07 13.69 -8.06
N HIS A 629 1.84 13.61 -6.75
CA HIS A 629 2.87 13.39 -5.75
C HIS A 629 2.58 12.12 -4.94
N PRO A 630 3.36 11.04 -5.12
CA PRO A 630 3.10 9.79 -4.43
C PRO A 630 3.43 9.92 -2.94
N VAL A 631 2.75 9.17 -2.09
CA VAL A 631 3.02 9.09 -0.65
C VAL A 631 3.59 7.72 -0.29
N ILE A 632 4.42 7.67 0.75
CA ILE A 632 4.91 6.41 1.32
C ILE A 632 3.73 5.55 1.80
N ASN A 633 3.81 4.25 1.57
CA ASN A 633 2.79 3.21 1.81
C ASN A 633 1.52 3.36 0.96
N GLY A 634 1.54 4.23 -0.06
CA GLY A 634 0.44 4.43 -1.00
C GLY A 634 0.45 3.49 -2.21
N GLY A 635 1.46 2.62 -2.35
CA GLY A 635 1.60 1.67 -3.45
C GLY A 635 2.67 2.04 -4.47
N PRO A 636 3.04 1.09 -5.36
CA PRO A 636 3.98 1.33 -6.44
C PRO A 636 3.58 2.53 -7.30
N VAL A 637 4.58 3.28 -7.73
CA VAL A 637 4.45 4.55 -8.43
C VAL A 637 4.79 4.35 -9.90
N ILE A 638 3.91 4.76 -10.81
CA ILE A 638 4.21 4.88 -12.23
C ILE A 638 4.89 6.23 -12.48
N LYS A 639 6.10 6.22 -13.04
CA LYS A 639 6.90 7.42 -13.30
C LYS A 639 6.65 7.91 -14.73
N ILE A 640 6.14 9.13 -14.88
CA ILE A 640 5.76 9.72 -16.17
C ILE A 640 6.55 11.01 -16.40
N ASN A 641 7.13 11.17 -17.60
CA ASN A 641 7.88 12.37 -17.94
C ASN A 641 7.71 12.76 -19.41
N ALA A 642 7.26 13.99 -19.65
CA ALA A 642 7.04 14.51 -21.00
C ALA A 642 8.32 14.56 -21.86
N ASN A 643 9.49 14.75 -21.24
CA ASN A 643 10.79 14.77 -21.93
C ASN A 643 11.39 13.36 -22.12
N GLN A 644 10.58 12.30 -21.95
CA GLN A 644 10.97 10.90 -22.20
C GLN A 644 12.20 10.48 -21.39
N LYS A 645 12.33 11.00 -20.17
CA LYS A 645 13.32 10.50 -19.19
C LYS A 645 12.96 9.13 -18.62
N TYR A 646 11.67 8.81 -18.69
CA TYR A 646 11.08 7.53 -18.38
C TYR A 646 10.47 6.95 -19.65
N ILE A 647 10.47 5.62 -19.79
CA ILE A 647 9.88 4.91 -20.94
C ILE A 647 8.34 4.97 -20.98
N THR A 648 7.73 5.33 -19.84
CA THR A 648 6.28 5.26 -19.65
C THR A 648 5.49 6.15 -20.61
N ASP A 649 4.48 5.56 -21.24
CA ASP A 649 3.42 6.26 -21.97
C ASP A 649 2.02 5.84 -21.47
N GLY A 650 0.96 6.33 -22.10
CA GLY A 650 -0.41 6.02 -21.69
C GLY A 650 -0.78 4.53 -21.85
N ASP A 651 -0.19 3.83 -22.83
CA ASP A 651 -0.41 2.40 -23.04
C ASP A 651 0.28 1.59 -21.93
N SER A 652 1.57 1.84 -21.70
CA SER A 652 2.34 1.08 -20.71
C SER A 652 1.93 1.37 -19.27
N ALA A 653 1.51 2.61 -18.96
CA ALA A 653 0.90 2.94 -17.68
C ALA A 653 -0.41 2.17 -17.45
N ALA A 654 -1.27 2.05 -18.46
CA ALA A 654 -2.53 1.31 -18.35
C ALA A 654 -2.30 -0.18 -18.09
N VAL A 655 -1.28 -0.77 -18.72
CA VAL A 655 -0.86 -2.15 -18.45
C VAL A 655 -0.49 -2.33 -16.98
N PHE A 656 0.37 -1.46 -16.42
CA PHE A 656 0.80 -1.59 -15.03
C PHE A 656 -0.33 -1.33 -14.03
N LYS A 657 -1.20 -0.34 -14.26
CA LYS A 657 -2.41 -0.11 -13.45
C LYS A 657 -3.30 -1.36 -13.41
N THR A 658 -3.43 -2.05 -14.53
CA THR A 658 -4.20 -3.31 -14.63
C THR A 658 -3.53 -4.42 -13.82
N ILE A 659 -2.20 -4.54 -13.88
CA ILE A 659 -1.43 -5.50 -13.07
C ILE A 659 -1.63 -5.22 -11.57
N CYS A 660 -1.51 -3.97 -11.13
CA CYS A 660 -1.76 -3.60 -9.73
C CYS A 660 -3.19 -3.94 -9.29
N LYS A 661 -4.18 -3.67 -10.15
CA LYS A 661 -5.59 -4.04 -9.90
C LYS A 661 -5.76 -5.56 -9.78
N MET A 662 -5.12 -6.35 -10.65
CA MET A 662 -5.15 -7.82 -10.60
C MET A 662 -4.46 -8.35 -9.33
N ALA A 663 -3.38 -7.70 -8.90
CA ALA A 663 -2.65 -8.03 -7.67
C ALA A 663 -3.39 -7.58 -6.39
N GLY A 664 -4.46 -6.77 -6.52
CA GLY A 664 -5.18 -6.19 -5.38
C GLY A 664 -4.36 -5.18 -4.59
N VAL A 665 -3.44 -4.46 -5.24
CA VAL A 665 -2.56 -3.46 -4.62
C VAL A 665 -2.85 -2.06 -5.17
N PRO A 666 -2.65 -0.99 -4.37
CA PRO A 666 -2.81 0.37 -4.85
C PRO A 666 -1.71 0.74 -5.85
N CYS A 667 -1.93 1.79 -6.63
CA CYS A 667 -0.98 2.29 -7.62
C CYS A 667 -1.06 3.82 -7.64
N GLN A 668 0.09 4.47 -7.72
CA GLN A 668 0.22 5.93 -7.72
C GLN A 668 0.88 6.39 -9.02
N GLU A 669 0.86 7.70 -9.25
CA GLU A 669 1.53 8.33 -10.39
C GLU A 669 2.46 9.43 -9.90
N PHE A 670 3.59 9.57 -10.58
CA PHE A 670 4.58 10.61 -10.33
C PHE A 670 4.90 11.34 -11.63
N VAL A 671 4.88 12.67 -11.55
CA VAL A 671 5.46 13.55 -12.56
C VAL A 671 6.40 14.53 -11.88
N ASN A 672 7.39 15.02 -12.62
CA ASN A 672 8.26 16.08 -12.12
C ASN A 672 7.49 17.40 -12.05
N HIS A 673 7.82 18.24 -11.06
CA HIS A 673 7.44 19.65 -11.11
C HIS A 673 7.99 20.28 -12.41
N SER A 674 7.16 21.01 -13.14
CA SER A 674 7.49 21.43 -14.52
C SER A 674 8.75 22.31 -14.63
N ASP A 675 9.07 23.07 -13.58
CA ASP A 675 10.28 23.90 -13.51
C ASP A 675 11.56 23.14 -13.10
N MET A 676 11.47 21.84 -12.82
CA MET A 676 12.59 21.03 -12.35
C MET A 676 12.87 19.86 -13.30
N ALA A 677 14.14 19.70 -13.68
CA ALA A 677 14.57 18.50 -14.38
C ALA A 677 14.61 17.31 -13.41
N GLY A 678 14.01 16.19 -13.80
CA GLY A 678 14.15 14.92 -13.09
C GLY A 678 15.32 14.09 -13.60
N GLY A 679 15.62 13.00 -12.88
CA GLY A 679 16.54 11.95 -13.32
C GLY A 679 16.05 11.19 -14.56
N SER A 680 16.92 10.35 -15.11
CA SER A 680 16.62 9.36 -16.15
C SER A 680 16.85 7.97 -15.56
N THR A 681 16.25 6.93 -16.15
CA THR A 681 16.38 5.55 -15.66
C THR A 681 16.85 4.60 -16.77
N LEU A 682 17.02 3.33 -16.40
CA LEU A 682 17.35 2.22 -17.30
C LEU A 682 16.41 2.12 -18.51
N GLY A 683 15.10 2.34 -18.33
CA GLY A 683 14.07 2.12 -19.36
C GLY A 683 14.34 2.87 -20.66
N ASN A 684 14.62 4.18 -20.56
CA ASN A 684 14.97 5.01 -21.71
C ASN A 684 16.28 4.57 -22.39
N ILE A 685 17.28 4.17 -21.60
CA ILE A 685 18.57 3.71 -22.13
C ILE A 685 18.40 2.41 -22.93
N LEU A 686 17.60 1.48 -22.41
CA LEU A 686 17.34 0.18 -23.05
C LEU A 686 16.58 0.31 -24.37
N LEU A 687 15.72 1.33 -24.53
CA LEU A 687 15.01 1.60 -25.79
C LEU A 687 15.95 1.86 -26.96
N SER A 688 17.16 2.38 -26.71
CA SER A 688 18.15 2.59 -27.78
C SER A 688 18.62 1.28 -28.44
N GLN A 689 18.34 0.13 -27.81
CA GLN A 689 18.78 -1.19 -28.27
C GLN A 689 17.61 -2.09 -28.71
N MET A 690 16.43 -1.89 -28.13
CA MET A 690 15.24 -2.70 -28.37
C MET A 690 13.98 -1.85 -28.28
N GLU A 691 13.19 -1.82 -29.37
CA GLU A 691 11.89 -1.14 -29.44
C GLU A 691 10.79 -1.91 -28.66
N MET A 692 11.00 -2.08 -27.37
CA MET A 692 10.09 -2.84 -26.50
C MET A 692 9.15 -1.90 -25.75
N ARG A 693 7.88 -2.30 -25.63
CA ARG A 693 6.92 -1.63 -24.74
C ARG A 693 7.37 -1.77 -23.29
N GLY A 694 7.28 -0.70 -22.52
CA GLY A 694 7.61 -0.78 -21.11
C GLY A 694 7.16 0.41 -20.29
N VAL A 695 7.25 0.24 -18.98
CA VAL A 695 6.83 1.20 -17.96
C VAL A 695 7.97 1.40 -16.97
N ASP A 696 8.22 2.64 -16.58
CA ASP A 696 9.06 2.98 -15.43
C ASP A 696 8.20 3.06 -14.18
N ILE A 697 8.56 2.29 -13.17
CA ILE A 697 7.88 2.27 -11.87
C ILE A 697 8.89 2.32 -10.74
N GLY A 698 8.42 2.62 -9.53
CA GLY A 698 9.25 2.58 -8.32
C GLY A 698 8.43 2.57 -7.04
N ASN A 699 9.05 2.23 -5.92
CA ASN A 699 8.45 2.49 -4.62
C ASN A 699 8.75 3.92 -4.17
N PRO A 700 7.78 4.60 -3.53
CA PRO A 700 7.97 5.95 -3.04
C PRO A 700 8.96 5.96 -1.85
N MET A 701 9.92 6.87 -1.88
CA MET A 701 10.94 7.05 -0.85
C MET A 701 11.29 8.51 -0.58
N TRP A 702 11.91 8.75 0.57
CA TRP A 702 12.59 10.00 0.91
C TRP A 702 14.11 9.81 0.93
N ALA A 703 14.81 10.93 0.74
CA ALA A 703 16.27 11.03 0.85
C ALA A 703 17.04 10.05 -0.06
N MET A 704 16.53 9.78 -1.27
CA MET A 704 17.23 9.04 -2.32
C MET A 704 18.67 9.56 -2.49
N HIS A 705 19.64 8.64 -2.65
CA HIS A 705 21.09 8.85 -2.66
C HIS A 705 21.73 9.27 -1.32
N SER A 706 20.99 9.24 -0.21
CA SER A 706 21.56 9.37 1.14
C SER A 706 22.33 8.10 1.51
N VAL A 707 23.31 8.20 2.41
CA VAL A 707 23.88 6.98 3.04
C VAL A 707 22.80 6.16 3.75
N ARG A 708 21.72 6.82 4.17
CA ARG A 708 20.56 6.22 4.81
C ARG A 708 19.27 6.85 4.31
N GLU A 709 18.48 6.02 3.65
CA GLU A 709 17.29 6.40 2.90
C GLU A 709 16.04 5.92 3.63
N THR A 710 14.85 6.34 3.20
CA THR A 710 13.58 5.98 3.86
C THR A 710 12.52 5.54 2.86
N GLY A 711 11.99 4.32 3.01
CA GLY A 711 10.87 3.80 2.20
C GLY A 711 9.72 3.27 3.07
N GLY A 712 8.66 2.76 2.44
CA GLY A 712 7.49 2.18 3.12
C GLY A 712 7.54 0.66 3.24
N THR A 713 7.06 0.11 4.36
CA THR A 713 6.94 -1.35 4.52
C THR A 713 5.87 -1.96 3.63
N LEU A 714 4.74 -1.27 3.43
CA LEU A 714 3.66 -1.74 2.56
C LEU A 714 4.05 -1.67 1.08
N ASP A 715 4.73 -0.60 0.66
CA ASP A 715 5.13 -0.44 -0.74
C ASP A 715 6.01 -1.62 -1.21
N HIS A 716 6.93 -2.08 -0.35
CA HIS A 716 7.80 -3.21 -0.68
C HIS A 716 7.02 -4.52 -0.85
N ALA A 717 6.03 -4.77 0.01
CA ALA A 717 5.17 -5.93 -0.14
C ALA A 717 4.25 -5.81 -1.37
N TYR A 718 3.74 -4.62 -1.66
CA TYR A 718 2.87 -4.36 -2.81
C TYR A 718 3.60 -4.54 -4.13
N VAL A 719 4.83 -4.04 -4.27
CA VAL A 719 5.59 -4.20 -5.51
C VAL A 719 5.97 -5.67 -5.76
N ILE A 720 6.30 -6.44 -4.71
CA ILE A 720 6.52 -7.89 -4.84
C ILE A 720 5.26 -8.59 -5.36
N LYS A 721 4.08 -8.25 -4.82
CA LYS A 721 2.80 -8.78 -5.30
C LYS A 721 2.56 -8.40 -6.77
N ALA A 722 2.74 -7.13 -7.12
CA ALA A 722 2.56 -6.64 -8.50
C ALA A 722 3.50 -7.34 -9.50
N PHE A 723 4.79 -7.49 -9.16
CA PHE A 723 5.75 -8.21 -10.00
C PHE A 723 5.44 -9.70 -10.12
N THR A 724 4.99 -10.33 -9.03
CA THR A 724 4.60 -11.75 -9.05
C THR A 724 3.40 -11.94 -9.98
N THR A 725 2.38 -11.07 -9.86
CA THR A 725 1.23 -11.05 -10.76
C THR A 725 1.68 -10.81 -12.20
N PHE A 726 2.54 -9.82 -12.46
CA PHE A 726 3.09 -9.58 -13.79
C PHE A 726 3.72 -10.84 -14.39
N TYR A 727 4.58 -11.54 -13.65
CA TYR A 727 5.20 -12.77 -14.12
C TYR A 727 4.22 -13.92 -14.36
N ASN A 728 3.08 -13.94 -13.66
CA ASN A 728 2.09 -15.02 -13.74
C ASN A 728 1.02 -14.86 -14.85
N ILE A 729 0.82 -13.65 -15.41
CA ILE A 729 -0.17 -13.38 -16.48
C ILE A 729 0.02 -14.19 -17.78
#